data_AF-A0A7J6PIA9-F1
#
_entry.id   AF-A0A7J6PIA9-F1
#
_cell.length_a   1.000
_cell.length_b   1.000
_cell.length_c   1.000
_cell.angle_alpha   90.00
_cell.angle_beta   90.00
_cell.angle_gamma   90.00
#
_symmetry.space_group_name_H-M   'P 1'
#
loop_
_entity.id
_entity.type
_entity.pdbx_description
1 polymer ?
#
loop_
_entity_poly.entity_id
_entity_poly.type
_entity_poly.pdbx_seq_one_letter_code
_entity_poly.pdbx_strand_id
1 'polypeptide(L)'
;RVFMRYIPLLLLLLVVVVAANYIEDTTSCSHTADGIDWPQAMRDLRAHCSDKVASPAQRSLSLESYPYHCTLEGVALAVSLMEGILPDRTHQLPHCFNAVVTAGGIILAHWKLATTALNCRIPMATLHALVREALQHSYLLDASHWPMLAVYAHAILEEVKGSAEGFDFRPPRGDSPRGHPFEDVTFLVPSKNGCPSPELLLAIAEKFPEVAVLLQGGGEGSPHCRESERIIDQRRGWRVLSGYAGEPLGRILNIFIRTGMIDTNFVFVLAGSMIPQSRESLGLMIDVLSNTKVGFVGGPSIDEGFVYVDYTYRLVTHHWSINFDSTYHWSFQPLPDGSVQPPCKLADTTSPSFLTSLQVLQASHYFHPALNGEWAILDFMLHMRDLKVWGPNHSRRPFGFATCSSAYMADIPTGEFDHDRPHLWGRKDFQQSAEVQSYYFGPPRQGYFDGVEGESFNLTTTPYLQGQLFMRHNDLKMFHTVDGRSINFGCTIQSTNCDMTWMYKGFSIPPCCQRTLRRLMDYTHDLFARLGFRYMMTDGALLGSLKFGKLLDWDGDIDLHIHTEDFMRIETEVLPVVLRDGYYLRKHENGRSWILQANDHNHLYIEYNMREKPFDDSWRVPIDNRLYRTLRNPEVNLTAWYGPLFYRNGLRSVFFGRVEDSDNEMLCSIPGHHNCVDDFPRGEDCRAAGVC
;
A
#
# COMPACT_ATOMS: atom_id res chain seq x y z
N ARG A 1 9.70 40.14 5.38
CA ARG A 1 8.52 39.95 4.50
C ARG A 1 8.86 40.10 3.01
N VAL A 2 9.75 41.00 2.58
CA VAL A 2 10.28 41.03 1.18
C VAL A 2 11.38 39.97 0.96
N PHE A 3 12.20 39.68 1.98
CA PHE A 3 13.31 38.70 1.91
C PHE A 3 12.86 37.23 1.76
N MET A 4 11.61 36.88 2.10
CA MET A 4 11.08 35.51 1.93
C MET A 4 10.59 35.19 0.51
N ARG A 5 10.60 36.15 -0.42
CA ARG A 5 10.16 35.94 -1.81
C ARG A 5 11.24 35.34 -2.72
N TYR A 6 12.50 35.27 -2.29
CA TYR A 6 13.64 34.93 -3.16
C TYR A 6 14.33 33.61 -2.81
N ILE A 7 13.97 32.96 -1.70
CA ILE A 7 14.38 31.58 -1.36
C ILE A 7 13.96 30.55 -2.44
N PRO A 8 12.79 30.65 -3.10
CA PRO A 8 12.40 29.73 -4.18
C PRO A 8 13.34 29.76 -5.40
N LEU A 9 13.96 30.90 -5.66
CA LEU A 9 14.86 31.09 -6.81
C LEU A 9 16.24 30.46 -6.57
N LEU A 10 16.68 30.43 -5.30
CA LEU A 10 17.93 29.80 -4.87
C LEU A 10 17.87 28.28 -4.92
N LEU A 11 16.72 27.69 -4.57
CA LEU A 11 16.47 26.25 -4.73
C LEU A 11 16.33 25.85 -6.20
N LEU A 12 15.71 26.71 -7.03
CA LEU A 12 15.67 26.52 -8.48
C LEU A 12 17.09 26.49 -9.07
N LEU A 13 17.98 27.39 -8.65
CA LEU A 13 19.36 27.46 -9.12
C LEU A 13 20.18 26.23 -8.72
N LEU A 14 20.01 25.73 -7.50
CA LEU A 14 20.72 24.54 -7.02
C LEU A 14 20.29 23.29 -7.80
N VAL A 15 18.99 23.16 -8.10
CA VAL A 15 18.42 22.06 -8.89
C VAL A 15 18.88 22.14 -10.35
N VAL A 16 18.95 23.34 -10.93
CA VAL A 16 19.47 23.54 -12.30
C VAL A 16 20.96 23.19 -12.39
N VAL A 17 21.77 23.53 -11.38
CA VAL A 17 23.21 23.18 -11.35
C VAL A 17 23.43 21.66 -11.19
N VAL A 18 22.61 20.99 -10.37
CA VAL A 18 22.66 19.52 -10.23
C VAL A 18 22.16 18.84 -11.50
N ALA A 19 21.08 19.34 -12.12
CA ALA A 19 20.54 18.81 -13.37
C ALA A 19 21.52 19.03 -14.54
N ALA A 20 22.25 20.14 -14.59
CA ALA A 20 23.24 20.42 -15.63
C ALA A 20 24.40 19.42 -15.62
N ASN A 21 24.87 19.00 -14.43
CA ASN A 21 25.87 17.93 -14.31
C ASN A 21 25.33 16.54 -14.70
N TYR A 22 24.00 16.35 -14.68
CA TYR A 22 23.33 15.11 -15.10
C TYR A 22 23.02 15.05 -16.61
N ILE A 23 22.99 16.21 -17.28
CA ILE A 23 22.71 16.30 -18.73
C ILE A 23 23.93 15.88 -19.58
N GLU A 24 25.15 16.05 -19.07
CA GLU A 24 26.39 15.66 -19.77
C GLU A 24 26.47 14.16 -20.10
N ASP A 25 25.74 13.30 -19.39
CA ASP A 25 25.83 11.84 -19.56
C ASP A 25 24.75 11.24 -20.49
N THR A 26 23.94 12.09 -21.15
CA THR A 26 22.94 11.63 -22.12
C THR A 26 23.32 12.05 -23.53
N THR A 27 23.96 11.13 -24.28
CA THR A 27 24.48 11.32 -25.64
C THR A 27 23.45 11.77 -26.70
N SER A 28 22.17 11.89 -26.35
CA SER A 28 21.10 12.32 -27.25
C SER A 28 20.69 13.80 -27.08
N CYS A 29 20.88 14.44 -25.92
CA CYS A 29 20.53 15.87 -25.76
C CYS A 29 21.75 16.79 -26.07
N SER A 30 22.93 16.25 -26.47
CA SER A 30 24.15 17.04 -26.72
C SER A 30 24.04 18.01 -27.91
N HIS A 31 23.39 17.60 -29.01
CA HIS A 31 23.35 18.41 -30.23
C HIS A 31 22.60 19.75 -30.11
N THR A 32 21.66 19.87 -29.18
CA THR A 32 20.97 21.14 -28.87
C THR A 32 21.78 21.98 -27.88
N ALA A 33 22.55 21.33 -27.00
CA ALA A 33 23.42 21.98 -26.02
C ALA A 33 24.73 22.52 -26.64
N ASP A 34 25.20 21.92 -27.74
CA ASP A 34 26.46 22.28 -28.43
C ASP A 34 26.46 23.70 -29.03
N GLY A 35 25.29 24.33 -29.21
CA GLY A 35 25.16 25.71 -29.69
C GLY A 35 25.29 26.79 -28.60
N ILE A 36 25.32 26.39 -27.32
CA ILE A 36 25.41 27.29 -26.19
C ILE A 36 26.86 27.27 -25.67
N ASP A 37 27.54 28.42 -25.69
CA ASP A 37 28.84 28.59 -25.02
C ASP A 37 28.61 28.63 -23.51
N TRP A 38 28.38 27.45 -22.92
CA TRP A 38 28.13 27.25 -21.49
C TRP A 38 29.19 27.88 -20.60
N PRO A 39 30.50 27.79 -20.91
CA PRO A 39 31.51 28.52 -20.17
C PRO A 39 31.28 30.04 -20.17
N GLN A 40 30.88 30.64 -21.28
CA GLN A 40 30.59 32.08 -21.34
C GLN A 40 29.30 32.45 -20.61
N ALA A 41 28.22 31.69 -20.82
CA ALA A 41 26.94 31.88 -20.13
C ALA A 41 27.10 31.82 -18.60
N MET A 42 27.90 30.87 -18.10
CA MET A 42 28.17 30.73 -16.67
C MET A 42 29.11 31.82 -16.13
N ARG A 43 30.03 32.34 -16.95
CA ARG A 43 30.84 33.52 -16.61
C ARG A 43 29.97 34.77 -16.49
N ASP A 44 29.04 34.97 -17.41
CA ASP A 44 28.14 36.13 -17.42
C ASP A 44 27.14 36.06 -16.25
N LEU A 45 26.59 34.87 -15.97
CA LEU A 45 25.74 34.65 -14.80
C LEU A 45 26.49 34.92 -13.48
N ARG A 46 27.73 34.46 -13.35
CA ARG A 46 28.59 34.78 -12.19
C ARG A 46 28.94 36.26 -12.10
N ALA A 47 29.11 36.97 -13.22
CA ALA A 47 29.36 38.41 -13.19
C ALA A 47 28.17 39.21 -12.61
N HIS A 48 26.95 38.69 -12.79
CA HIS A 48 25.72 39.26 -12.23
C HIS A 48 25.34 38.70 -10.85
N CYS A 49 26.08 37.70 -10.34
CA CYS A 49 25.86 37.05 -9.06
C CYS A 49 27.17 37.02 -8.24
N SER A 50 27.34 38.00 -7.35
CA SER A 50 28.60 38.16 -6.61
C SER A 50 28.53 37.73 -5.14
N ASP A 51 29.69 37.30 -4.66
CA ASP A 51 30.04 36.89 -3.30
C ASP A 51 30.26 38.10 -2.35
N LYS A 52 30.23 39.32 -2.88
CA LYS A 52 30.61 40.54 -2.14
C LYS A 52 29.38 41.33 -1.69
N VAL A 53 29.18 41.33 -0.37
CA VAL A 53 28.20 42.13 0.36
C VAL A 53 28.31 43.60 -0.03
N ALA A 54 27.17 44.23 -0.37
CA ALA A 54 27.06 45.68 -0.58
C ALA A 54 27.51 46.48 0.66
N SER A 55 27.77 47.77 0.49
CA SER A 55 28.53 48.64 1.41
C SER A 55 28.12 48.61 2.91
N PRO A 56 29.00 49.06 3.82
CA PRO A 56 28.84 48.93 5.29
C PRO A 56 27.58 49.53 5.92
N ALA A 57 26.77 50.31 5.19
CA ALA A 57 25.56 50.94 5.70
C ALA A 57 24.39 49.97 5.97
N GLN A 58 24.51 48.68 5.64
CA GLN A 58 23.46 47.67 5.87
C GLN A 58 23.80 46.63 6.97
N ARG A 59 24.87 46.82 7.75
CA ARG A 59 25.35 45.86 8.78
C ARG A 59 24.78 46.06 10.18
N SER A 60 23.47 46.26 10.34
CA SER A 60 22.81 46.09 11.65
C SER A 60 21.68 45.07 11.50
N LEU A 61 22.01 43.81 11.76
CA LEU A 61 21.17 42.63 12.08
C LEU A 61 21.89 41.39 11.54
N SER A 62 22.92 40.93 12.26
CA SER A 62 23.58 39.66 12.00
C SER A 62 22.91 38.53 12.78
N LEU A 63 22.43 37.51 12.06
CA LEU A 63 22.66 36.12 12.41
C LEU A 63 23.05 35.41 11.11
N GLU A 64 24.24 34.82 11.15
CA GLU A 64 25.01 34.30 10.03
C GLU A 64 24.32 33.10 9.36
N SER A 65 24.19 33.12 8.03
CA SER A 65 24.74 32.07 7.14
C SER A 65 24.39 32.31 5.66
N TYR A 66 25.44 32.24 4.82
CA TYR A 66 25.53 32.16 3.34
C TYR A 66 25.76 33.45 2.50
N PRO A 67 26.59 33.40 1.41
CA PRO A 67 27.32 34.57 0.92
C PRO A 67 27.01 35.10 -0.50
N TYR A 68 25.92 34.72 -1.18
CA TYR A 68 25.72 35.09 -2.61
C TYR A 68 24.48 35.96 -2.90
N HIS A 69 24.63 36.98 -3.76
CA HIS A 69 23.55 37.86 -4.23
C HIS A 69 23.57 38.04 -5.77
N CYS A 70 22.41 37.92 -6.44
CA CYS A 70 22.26 38.13 -7.89
C CYS A 70 21.45 39.39 -8.24
N THR A 71 21.80 40.09 -9.32
CA THR A 71 21.01 41.23 -9.84
C THR A 71 19.79 40.76 -10.65
N LEU A 72 18.82 41.66 -10.86
CA LEU A 72 17.62 41.39 -11.66
C LEU A 72 17.97 41.01 -13.11
N GLU A 73 19.06 41.55 -13.65
CA GLU A 73 19.56 41.21 -14.99
C GLU A 73 20.12 39.78 -15.04
N GLY A 74 20.78 39.30 -13.98
CA GLY A 74 21.23 37.91 -13.89
C GLY A 74 20.06 36.91 -13.88
N VAL A 75 18.94 37.28 -13.25
CA VAL A 75 17.71 36.47 -13.28
C VAL A 75 17.07 36.46 -14.66
N ALA A 76 17.00 37.61 -15.33
CA ALA A 76 16.49 37.70 -16.70
C ALA A 76 17.34 36.90 -17.70
N LEU A 77 18.66 36.88 -17.51
CA LEU A 77 19.60 36.11 -18.32
C LEU A 77 19.38 34.60 -18.16
N ALA A 78 19.18 34.11 -16.92
CA ALA A 78 18.88 32.70 -16.65
C ALA A 78 17.54 32.24 -17.26
N VAL A 79 16.52 33.10 -17.24
CA VAL A 79 15.22 32.84 -17.87
C VAL A 79 15.36 32.78 -19.40
N SER A 80 16.09 33.72 -20.00
CA SER A 80 16.37 33.73 -21.45
C SER A 80 17.16 32.50 -21.91
N LEU A 81 18.09 32.00 -21.10
CA LEU A 81 18.79 30.73 -21.33
C LEU A 81 17.84 29.52 -21.33
N MET A 82 16.87 29.48 -20.40
CA MET A 82 15.85 28.42 -20.38
C MET A 82 14.87 28.52 -21.55
N GLU A 83 14.50 29.73 -21.96
CA GLU A 83 13.67 29.96 -23.14
C GLU A 83 14.39 29.57 -24.44
N GLY A 84 15.71 29.73 -24.51
CA GLY A 84 16.55 29.29 -25.63
C GLY A 84 16.71 27.77 -25.77
N ILE A 85 16.54 27.02 -24.67
CA ILE A 85 16.50 25.54 -24.67
C ILE A 85 15.13 25.03 -25.14
N LEU A 86 14.08 25.87 -25.05
CA LEU A 86 12.69 25.52 -25.28
C LEU A 86 12.09 25.85 -26.68
N PRO A 87 12.85 25.90 -27.79
CA PRO A 87 12.21 25.83 -29.10
C PRO A 87 12.72 24.65 -29.93
N ASP A 88 11.98 23.55 -29.94
CA ASP A 88 11.52 23.03 -31.22
C ASP A 88 10.21 22.23 -31.08
N ARG A 89 9.23 22.56 -31.94
CA ARG A 89 7.93 21.89 -32.05
C ARG A 89 8.05 20.67 -32.98
N THR A 90 8.99 19.79 -32.72
CA THR A 90 9.15 18.54 -33.49
C THR A 90 8.91 17.33 -32.60
N HIS A 91 7.95 16.52 -33.02
CA HIS A 91 7.31 15.40 -32.32
C HIS A 91 8.21 14.19 -32.01
N GLN A 92 9.51 14.33 -31.71
CA GLN A 92 10.41 13.15 -31.67
C GLN A 92 11.39 12.98 -30.51
N LEU A 93 11.36 13.79 -29.44
CA LEU A 93 12.14 13.43 -28.24
C LEU A 93 11.30 13.41 -26.94
N PRO A 94 10.64 12.28 -26.64
CA PRO A 94 10.04 12.03 -25.33
C PRO A 94 11.05 12.23 -24.19
N HIS A 95 12.34 11.95 -24.41
CA HIS A 95 13.36 11.96 -23.37
C HIS A 95 13.65 13.34 -22.77
N CYS A 96 13.89 14.39 -23.57
CA CYS A 96 14.18 15.71 -23.01
C CYS A 96 12.86 16.36 -22.46
N PHE A 97 11.67 16.04 -23.01
CA PHE A 97 10.38 16.43 -22.40
C PHE A 97 10.17 15.78 -21.03
N ASN A 98 10.48 14.48 -20.90
CA ASN A 98 10.37 13.75 -19.64
C ASN A 98 11.34 14.28 -18.58
N ALA A 99 12.55 14.68 -18.96
CA ALA A 99 13.51 15.31 -18.05
C ALA A 99 13.01 16.69 -17.56
N VAL A 100 12.45 17.51 -18.45
CA VAL A 100 11.88 18.83 -18.11
C VAL A 100 10.62 18.69 -17.24
N VAL A 101 9.72 17.75 -17.55
CA VAL A 101 8.53 17.46 -16.75
C VAL A 101 8.92 16.89 -15.38
N THR A 102 9.94 16.02 -15.33
CA THR A 102 10.51 15.48 -14.09
C THR A 102 11.09 16.59 -13.22
N ALA A 103 11.95 17.44 -13.78
CA ALA A 103 12.52 18.58 -13.07
C ALA A 103 11.42 19.56 -12.62
N GLY A 104 10.44 19.86 -13.48
CA GLY A 104 9.29 20.69 -13.15
C GLY A 104 8.41 20.11 -12.04
N GLY A 105 8.19 18.80 -12.03
CA GLY A 105 7.47 18.08 -10.98
C GLY A 105 8.21 18.11 -9.64
N ILE A 106 9.52 17.92 -9.64
CA ILE A 106 10.38 18.04 -8.45
C ILE A 106 10.34 19.48 -7.92
N ILE A 107 10.43 20.48 -8.80
CA ILE A 107 10.36 21.92 -8.46
C ILE A 107 8.99 22.27 -7.87
N LEU A 108 7.89 21.85 -8.49
CA LEU A 108 6.53 22.13 -8.01
C LEU A 108 6.23 21.40 -6.70
N ALA A 109 6.72 20.17 -6.53
CA ALA A 109 6.68 19.47 -5.26
C ALA A 109 7.44 20.29 -4.21
N HIS A 110 8.71 20.62 -4.44
CA HIS A 110 9.51 21.43 -3.51
C HIS A 110 8.91 22.82 -3.21
N TRP A 111 8.26 23.45 -4.19
CA TRP A 111 7.55 24.72 -4.00
C TRP A 111 6.31 24.56 -3.10
N LYS A 112 5.51 23.51 -3.30
CA LYS A 112 4.37 23.19 -2.42
C LYS A 112 4.84 22.79 -1.02
N LEU A 113 5.98 22.11 -0.90
CA LEU A 113 6.61 21.73 0.37
C LEU A 113 7.11 22.96 1.14
N ALA A 114 7.83 23.87 0.48
CA ALA A 114 8.35 25.10 1.10
C ALA A 114 7.21 26.03 1.56
N THR A 115 6.17 26.19 0.76
CA THR A 115 5.01 27.03 1.11
C THR A 115 4.15 26.47 2.24
N THR A 116 4.08 25.13 2.38
CA THR A 116 3.32 24.48 3.45
C THR A 116 4.12 24.37 4.75
N ALA A 117 5.44 24.11 4.69
CA ALA A 117 6.33 24.06 5.85
C ALA A 117 6.59 25.44 6.49
N LEU A 118 6.54 26.53 5.72
CA LEU A 118 6.71 27.89 6.24
C LEU A 118 5.50 28.40 7.05
N ASN A 119 4.31 27.79 6.88
CA ASN A 119 3.09 28.18 7.58
C ASN A 119 2.57 27.13 8.57
N CYS A 120 3.06 25.90 8.54
CA CYS A 120 2.68 24.84 9.46
C CYS A 120 3.94 24.08 9.93
N ARG A 121 4.04 23.84 11.25
CA ARG A 121 5.05 22.96 11.86
C ARG A 121 4.78 21.50 11.46
N ILE A 122 4.92 21.19 10.18
CA ILE A 122 4.71 19.84 9.66
C ILE A 122 5.99 19.04 9.93
N PRO A 123 5.91 17.89 10.65
CA PRO A 123 7.06 17.02 10.85
C PRO A 123 7.66 16.57 9.51
N MET A 124 8.99 16.51 9.39
CA MET A 124 9.70 16.07 8.17
C MET A 124 9.22 14.71 7.65
N ALA A 125 8.79 13.82 8.54
CA ALA A 125 8.16 12.55 8.17
C ALA A 125 6.93 12.77 7.26
N THR A 126 6.01 13.65 7.64
CA THR A 126 4.82 13.97 6.82
C THR A 126 5.20 14.57 5.47
N LEU A 127 6.28 15.36 5.43
CA LEU A 127 6.84 15.90 4.20
C LEU A 127 7.30 14.78 3.24
N HIS A 128 7.98 13.77 3.79
CA HIS A 128 8.49 12.63 3.02
C HIS A 128 7.37 11.77 2.41
N ALA A 129 6.29 11.53 3.15
CA ALA A 129 5.14 10.77 2.65
C ALA A 129 4.47 11.45 1.44
N LEU A 130 4.27 12.77 1.51
CA LEU A 130 3.67 13.55 0.42
C LEU A 130 4.53 13.59 -0.84
N VAL A 131 5.87 13.62 -0.68
CA VAL A 131 6.79 13.52 -1.83
C VAL A 131 6.75 12.13 -2.45
N ARG A 132 6.77 11.07 -1.63
CA ARG A 132 6.68 9.69 -2.11
C ARG A 132 5.40 9.46 -2.91
N GLU A 133 4.26 9.90 -2.39
CA GLU A 133 2.95 9.80 -3.06
C GLU A 133 2.94 10.58 -4.39
N ALA A 134 3.43 11.81 -4.40
CA ALA A 134 3.51 12.63 -5.62
C ALA A 134 4.43 12.02 -6.68
N LEU A 135 5.58 11.47 -6.29
CA LEU A 135 6.50 10.80 -7.21
C LEU A 135 5.90 9.47 -7.71
N GLN A 136 5.25 8.68 -6.86
CA GLN A 136 4.59 7.43 -7.28
C GLN A 136 3.46 7.66 -8.28
N HIS A 137 2.71 8.77 -8.15
CA HIS A 137 1.63 9.11 -9.08
C HIS A 137 2.10 9.77 -10.39
N SER A 138 3.27 10.42 -10.40
CA SER A 138 3.70 11.24 -11.55
C SER A 138 4.59 10.51 -12.56
N TYR A 139 5.21 9.37 -12.20
CA TYR A 139 6.14 8.66 -13.08
C TYR A 139 5.46 7.48 -13.79
N LEU A 140 4.65 7.81 -14.81
CA LEU A 140 4.05 6.88 -15.77
C LEU A 140 4.80 6.96 -17.11
N LEU A 141 6.02 6.44 -17.18
CA LEU A 141 6.79 6.39 -18.43
C LEU A 141 7.43 5.01 -18.68
N ASP A 142 7.26 4.57 -19.93
CA ASP A 142 7.79 3.41 -20.67
C ASP A 142 8.65 2.37 -19.91
N ALA A 143 8.14 1.12 -19.89
CA ALA A 143 8.73 -0.04 -19.21
C ALA A 143 10.12 -0.47 -19.75
N SER A 144 10.53 0.01 -20.92
CA SER A 144 11.79 -0.38 -21.57
C SER A 144 13.08 0.16 -20.90
N HIS A 145 12.97 1.16 -20.01
CA HIS A 145 14.14 1.85 -19.41
C HIS A 145 14.30 1.64 -17.88
N TRP A 146 13.49 0.76 -17.29
CA TRP A 146 13.34 0.62 -15.83
C TRP A 146 14.53 0.08 -15.01
N PRO A 147 15.46 -0.76 -15.53
CA PRO A 147 16.48 -1.36 -14.67
C PRO A 147 17.41 -0.34 -14.00
N MET A 148 17.64 0.83 -14.62
CA MET A 148 18.48 1.88 -14.02
C MET A 148 17.69 2.80 -13.09
N LEU A 149 16.50 3.27 -13.49
CA LEU A 149 15.74 4.24 -12.70
C LEU A 149 15.15 3.67 -11.40
N ALA A 150 14.78 2.37 -11.37
CA ALA A 150 14.32 1.72 -10.14
C ALA A 150 15.44 1.62 -9.09
N VAL A 151 16.68 1.39 -9.52
CA VAL A 151 17.87 1.36 -8.64
C VAL A 151 18.12 2.76 -8.04
N TYR A 152 17.97 3.82 -8.83
CA TYR A 152 18.17 5.19 -8.35
C TYR A 152 17.02 5.73 -7.49
N ALA A 153 15.76 5.45 -7.83
CA ALA A 153 14.63 5.79 -6.97
C ALA A 153 14.70 5.02 -5.64
N HIS A 154 15.14 3.76 -5.67
CA HIS A 154 15.40 2.99 -4.45
C HIS A 154 16.56 3.57 -3.64
N ALA A 155 17.66 3.99 -4.29
CA ALA A 155 18.78 4.65 -3.62
C ALA A 155 18.37 5.98 -2.96
N ILE A 156 17.61 6.84 -3.65
CA ILE A 156 17.07 8.09 -3.08
C ILE A 156 16.13 7.79 -1.91
N LEU A 157 15.26 6.76 -2.04
CA LEU A 157 14.37 6.35 -0.94
C LEU A 157 15.14 5.75 0.24
N GLU A 158 16.25 5.03 0.02
CA GLU A 158 17.11 4.50 1.09
C GLU A 158 17.95 5.61 1.75
N GLU A 159 18.42 6.59 0.99
CA GLU A 159 19.15 7.77 1.50
C GLU A 159 18.21 8.69 2.32
N VAL A 160 16.96 8.85 1.89
CA VAL A 160 15.91 9.57 2.64
C VAL A 160 15.45 8.77 3.88
N LYS A 161 15.41 7.43 3.82
CA LYS A 161 15.18 6.57 5.01
C LYS A 161 16.30 6.71 6.05
N GLY A 162 17.53 7.01 5.62
CA GLY A 162 18.63 7.35 6.51
C GLY A 162 18.36 8.56 7.41
N SER A 163 17.47 9.49 7.03
CA SER A 163 17.13 10.65 7.88
C SER A 163 16.18 10.33 9.05
N ALA A 164 15.57 9.13 9.08
CA ALA A 164 14.86 8.61 10.24
C ALA A 164 15.81 7.95 11.27
N GLU A 165 17.11 7.88 10.97
CA GLU A 165 18.15 7.45 11.90
C GLU A 165 18.31 8.49 13.02
N GLY A 166 17.57 8.32 14.10
CA GLY A 166 17.72 9.16 15.30
C GLY A 166 16.47 9.36 16.14
N PHE A 167 15.29 8.90 15.69
CA PHE A 167 14.10 8.97 16.53
C PHE A 167 14.17 7.90 17.64
N ASP A 168 14.65 8.31 18.81
CA ASP A 168 14.39 7.58 20.04
C ASP A 168 12.93 7.84 20.45
N PHE A 169 12.05 6.92 20.09
CA PHE A 169 10.62 6.99 20.42
C PHE A 169 10.33 6.74 21.91
N ARG A 170 11.38 6.49 22.72
CA ARG A 170 11.20 6.44 24.17
C ARG A 170 10.83 7.84 24.65
N PRO A 171 9.73 7.98 25.39
CA PRO A 171 9.41 9.25 26.01
C PRO A 171 10.59 9.69 26.89
N PRO A 172 10.85 11.00 27.01
CA PRO A 172 11.93 11.49 27.84
C PRO A 172 11.79 10.89 29.24
N ARG A 173 12.81 10.15 29.70
CA ARG A 173 12.93 9.73 31.11
C ARG A 173 13.26 10.95 31.96
N GLY A 174 12.30 11.84 32.09
CA GLY A 174 12.32 12.94 33.05
C GLY A 174 11.12 12.76 33.97
N ASP A 175 11.28 13.12 35.24
CA ASP A 175 10.22 13.16 36.24
C ASP A 175 8.96 13.70 35.58
N SER A 176 7.95 12.85 35.37
CA SER A 176 6.66 13.33 34.86
C SER A 176 6.30 14.49 35.78
N PRO A 177 6.12 15.72 35.24
CA PRO A 177 5.84 16.88 36.08
C PRO A 177 4.54 16.71 36.88
N ARG A 178 3.76 15.67 36.54
CA ARG A 178 2.46 15.30 37.07
C ARG A 178 2.49 14.20 38.15
N GLY A 179 3.65 13.63 38.48
CA GLY A 179 3.83 12.75 39.66
C GLY A 179 3.19 11.35 39.59
N HIS A 180 2.14 11.14 38.79
CA HIS A 180 1.51 9.83 38.54
C HIS A 180 1.64 9.41 37.06
N PRO A 181 2.03 8.16 36.74
CA PRO A 181 2.24 7.72 35.35
C PRO A 181 0.97 7.78 34.49
N PHE A 182 -0.21 7.66 35.09
CA PHE A 182 -1.51 7.72 34.38
C PHE A 182 -1.94 9.13 33.98
N GLU A 183 -1.42 10.18 34.63
CA GLU A 183 -1.70 11.58 34.23
C GLU A 183 -1.04 11.97 32.90
N ASP A 184 -0.19 11.08 32.38
CA ASP A 184 0.52 11.18 31.12
C ASP A 184 -0.09 10.27 30.04
N VAL A 185 -1.35 9.86 30.22
CA VAL A 185 -2.13 9.09 29.23
C VAL A 185 -3.38 9.87 28.85
N THR A 186 -3.61 10.01 27.55
CA THR A 186 -4.89 10.48 26.99
C THR A 186 -5.64 9.32 26.35
N PHE A 187 -6.87 9.06 26.76
CA PHE A 187 -7.78 8.12 26.12
C PHE A 187 -8.50 8.83 24.96
N LEU A 188 -8.37 8.30 23.75
CA LEU A 188 -9.13 8.73 22.57
C LEU A 188 -10.34 7.83 22.41
N VAL A 189 -11.52 8.32 22.78
CA VAL A 189 -12.78 7.55 22.67
C VAL A 189 -13.54 8.05 21.43
N PRO A 190 -13.51 7.30 20.32
CA PRO A 190 -14.34 7.62 19.18
C PRO A 190 -15.80 7.32 19.49
N SER A 191 -16.71 7.99 18.79
CA SER A 191 -18.13 7.69 18.87
C SER A 191 -18.69 7.29 17.52
N LYS A 192 -19.42 6.18 17.51
CA LYS A 192 -20.16 5.67 16.35
C LYS A 192 -21.29 6.60 15.90
N ASN A 193 -21.98 7.25 16.84
CA ASN A 193 -23.17 8.08 16.59
C ASN A 193 -23.05 9.51 17.15
N GLY A 194 -21.82 9.98 17.37
CA GLY A 194 -21.57 11.32 17.91
C GLY A 194 -21.66 11.45 19.42
N CYS A 195 -21.97 10.38 20.16
CA CYS A 195 -21.88 10.31 21.62
C CYS A 195 -21.29 8.95 22.07
N PRO A 196 -20.29 8.92 22.97
CA PRO A 196 -19.80 7.68 23.57
C PRO A 196 -20.84 7.12 24.56
N SER A 197 -20.79 5.82 24.84
CA SER A 197 -21.71 5.20 25.81
C SER A 197 -21.42 5.70 27.25
N PRO A 198 -22.45 6.10 28.02
CA PRO A 198 -22.32 6.43 29.44
C PRO A 198 -21.66 5.32 30.24
N GLU A 199 -21.96 4.05 29.95
CA GLU A 199 -21.39 2.89 30.64
C GLU A 199 -19.87 2.83 30.44
N LEU A 200 -19.41 3.05 29.20
CA LEU A 200 -17.98 3.14 28.89
C LEU A 200 -17.32 4.32 29.61
N LEU A 201 -17.95 5.50 29.59
CA LEU A 201 -17.42 6.68 30.27
C LEU A 201 -17.36 6.50 31.78
N LEU A 202 -18.39 5.92 32.40
CA LEU A 202 -18.40 5.61 33.83
C LEU A 202 -17.30 4.62 34.18
N ALA A 203 -17.10 3.57 33.37
CA ALA A 203 -16.03 2.60 33.57
C ALA A 203 -14.64 3.25 33.49
N ILE A 204 -14.41 4.15 32.51
CA ILE A 204 -13.15 4.91 32.43
C ILE A 204 -12.99 5.79 33.65
N ALA A 205 -14.03 6.54 34.04
CA ALA A 205 -13.98 7.47 35.16
C ALA A 205 -13.77 6.77 36.52
N GLU A 206 -14.28 5.55 36.69
CA GLU A 206 -14.11 4.75 37.88
C GLU A 206 -12.71 4.13 37.96
N LYS A 207 -12.26 3.49 36.87
CA LYS A 207 -11.00 2.74 36.86
C LYS A 207 -9.78 3.64 36.70
N PHE A 208 -9.93 4.72 35.94
CA PHE A 208 -8.87 5.63 35.50
C PHE A 208 -9.23 7.12 35.71
N PRO A 209 -9.57 7.55 36.94
CA PRO A 209 -9.95 8.95 37.20
C PRO A 209 -8.86 9.98 36.89
N GLU A 210 -7.59 9.57 36.76
CA GLU A 210 -6.44 10.44 36.48
C GLU A 210 -6.16 10.65 34.99
N VAL A 211 -6.70 9.81 34.10
CA VAL A 211 -6.38 9.90 32.66
C VAL A 211 -7.13 11.06 32.01
N ALA A 212 -6.46 11.76 31.10
CA ALA A 212 -7.15 12.69 30.22
C ALA A 212 -8.02 11.90 29.25
N VAL A 213 -9.17 12.43 28.89
CA VAL A 213 -10.07 11.80 27.92
C VAL A 213 -10.44 12.80 26.86
N LEU A 214 -10.26 12.42 25.61
CA LEU A 214 -10.63 13.22 24.45
C LEU A 214 -11.67 12.45 23.63
N LEU A 215 -12.85 13.05 23.55
CA LEU A 215 -14.05 12.41 23.04
C LEU A 215 -14.44 13.00 21.69
N GLN A 216 -14.83 12.13 20.77
CA GLN A 216 -15.58 12.56 19.58
C GLN A 216 -17.03 12.81 20.01
N GLY A 217 -17.48 14.07 19.96
CA GLY A 217 -18.81 14.45 20.46
C GLY A 217 -19.53 15.47 19.59
N GLY A 218 -20.83 15.68 19.87
CA GLY A 218 -21.61 16.79 19.32
C GLY A 218 -22.91 16.41 18.60
N GLY A 219 -23.49 15.24 18.87
CA GLY A 219 -24.85 14.94 18.45
C GLY A 219 -25.87 15.60 19.38
N GLU A 220 -26.40 16.77 19.02
CA GLU A 220 -27.42 17.43 19.83
C GLU A 220 -28.71 16.58 19.91
N GLY A 221 -29.17 16.31 21.14
CA GLY A 221 -30.58 15.99 21.41
C GLY A 221 -30.91 14.55 21.83
N SER A 222 -30.02 13.57 21.67
CA SER A 222 -30.29 12.21 22.14
C SER A 222 -30.22 12.14 23.69
N PRO A 223 -31.14 11.43 24.37
CA PRO A 223 -31.06 11.23 25.83
C PRO A 223 -29.73 10.60 26.27
N HIS A 224 -29.18 9.71 25.45
CA HIS A 224 -27.90 9.04 25.70
C HIS A 224 -26.73 10.04 25.66
N CYS A 225 -26.76 10.97 24.70
CA CYS A 225 -25.78 12.05 24.59
C CYS A 225 -25.77 12.95 25.82
N ARG A 226 -26.96 13.31 26.33
CA ARG A 226 -27.09 14.18 27.52
C ARG A 226 -26.45 13.56 28.76
N GLU A 227 -26.58 12.26 28.94
CA GLU A 227 -25.97 11.57 30.08
C GLU A 227 -24.44 11.52 29.93
N SER A 228 -23.93 11.22 28.73
CA SER A 228 -22.50 11.27 28.46
C SER A 228 -21.93 12.67 28.68
N GLU A 229 -22.59 13.71 28.17
CA GLU A 229 -22.23 15.13 28.42
C GLU A 229 -22.19 15.45 29.91
N ARG A 230 -23.19 15.02 30.69
CA ARG A 230 -23.23 15.21 32.13
C ARG A 230 -22.03 14.56 32.84
N ILE A 231 -21.65 13.34 32.43
CA ILE A 231 -20.46 12.66 32.98
C ILE A 231 -19.20 13.45 32.64
N ILE A 232 -19.09 13.96 31.42
CA ILE A 232 -17.92 14.70 30.94
C ILE A 232 -17.76 16.04 31.68
N ASP A 233 -18.84 16.81 31.82
CA ASP A 233 -18.83 18.11 32.48
C ASP A 233 -18.42 18.04 33.95
N GLN A 234 -18.65 16.89 34.59
CA GLN A 234 -18.25 16.63 35.98
C GLN A 234 -16.76 16.28 36.12
N ARG A 235 -16.03 16.07 35.02
CA ARG A 235 -14.65 15.55 35.05
C ARG A 235 -13.66 16.58 34.53
N ARG A 236 -12.77 17.00 35.44
CA ARG A 236 -11.68 17.92 35.09
C ARG A 236 -10.69 17.22 34.16
N GLY A 237 -10.37 17.86 33.05
CA GLY A 237 -9.38 17.36 32.07
C GLY A 237 -9.98 16.56 30.92
N TRP A 238 -11.27 16.22 30.98
CA TRP A 238 -11.98 15.61 29.87
C TRP A 238 -12.37 16.69 28.86
N ARG A 239 -12.18 16.40 27.58
CA ARG A 239 -12.42 17.33 26.48
C ARG A 239 -13.29 16.68 25.42
N VAL A 240 -14.24 17.44 24.90
CA VAL A 240 -15.08 17.03 23.78
C VAL A 240 -14.66 17.77 22.53
N LEU A 241 -14.41 17.03 21.45
CA LEU A 241 -14.25 17.60 20.13
C LEU A 241 -15.63 17.71 19.46
N SER A 242 -16.28 18.85 19.66
CA SER A 242 -17.58 19.16 19.06
C SER A 242 -17.48 19.32 17.54
N GLY A 243 -18.54 18.93 16.82
CA GLY A 243 -18.67 19.17 15.37
C GLY A 243 -18.05 18.08 14.49
N TYR A 244 -17.63 16.96 15.07
CA TYR A 244 -17.11 15.81 14.34
C TYR A 244 -17.88 14.52 14.65
N ALA A 245 -19.12 14.66 15.14
CA ALA A 245 -20.01 13.54 15.35
C ALA A 245 -20.18 12.71 14.06
N GLY A 246 -19.99 11.38 14.15
CA GLY A 246 -20.15 10.46 13.02
C GLY A 246 -19.02 10.46 11.99
N GLU A 247 -17.98 11.28 12.18
CA GLU A 247 -16.80 11.25 11.30
C GLU A 247 -16.02 9.93 11.46
N PRO A 248 -15.41 9.39 10.38
CA PRO A 248 -14.64 8.15 10.45
C PRO A 248 -13.45 8.26 11.40
N LEU A 249 -13.16 7.17 12.12
CA LEU A 249 -12.05 7.07 13.08
C LEU A 249 -10.73 7.58 12.49
N GLY A 250 -10.39 7.21 11.25
CA GLY A 250 -9.15 7.65 10.62
C GLY A 250 -9.05 9.18 10.50
N ARG A 251 -10.17 9.86 10.20
CA ARG A 251 -10.20 11.33 10.15
C ARG A 251 -10.03 11.94 11.53
N ILE A 252 -10.71 11.38 12.53
CA ILE A 252 -10.65 11.85 13.92
C ILE A 252 -9.23 11.73 14.48
N LEU A 253 -8.59 10.58 14.29
CA LEU A 253 -7.20 10.38 14.70
C LEU A 253 -6.28 11.39 14.03
N ASN A 254 -6.43 11.62 12.72
CA ASN A 254 -5.65 12.65 12.02
C ASN A 254 -5.86 14.06 12.58
N ILE A 255 -7.09 14.42 12.97
CA ILE A 255 -7.38 15.72 13.58
C ILE A 255 -6.66 15.82 14.92
N PHE A 256 -6.82 14.84 15.79
CA PHE A 256 -6.20 14.85 17.12
C PHE A 256 -4.67 14.95 17.07
N ILE A 257 -4.05 14.22 16.14
CA ILE A 257 -2.62 14.25 15.92
C ILE A 257 -2.14 15.64 15.47
N ARG A 258 -2.91 16.33 14.61
CA ARG A 258 -2.53 17.63 14.02
C ARG A 258 -2.82 18.83 14.91
N THR A 259 -3.90 18.78 15.71
CA THR A 259 -4.36 19.96 16.46
C THR A 259 -3.56 20.22 17.74
N GLY A 260 -2.69 19.29 18.15
CA GLY A 260 -1.95 19.39 19.41
C GLY A 260 -2.86 19.38 20.63
N MET A 261 -4.06 18.80 20.51
CA MET A 261 -5.02 18.71 21.62
C MET A 261 -4.61 17.71 22.70
N ILE A 262 -3.74 16.77 22.34
CA ILE A 262 -3.14 15.79 23.24
C ILE A 262 -1.85 16.41 23.80
N ASP A 263 -1.82 16.61 25.12
CA ASP A 263 -0.68 17.17 25.86
C ASP A 263 0.05 16.13 26.72
N THR A 264 -0.26 14.84 26.51
CA THR A 264 0.34 13.70 27.20
C THR A 264 1.30 12.93 26.29
N ASN A 265 2.28 12.23 26.87
CA ASN A 265 3.24 11.42 26.12
C ASN A 265 2.64 10.13 25.59
N PHE A 266 1.62 9.58 26.24
CA PHE A 266 0.95 8.36 25.81
C PHE A 266 -0.48 8.63 25.37
N VAL A 267 -0.91 7.85 24.40
CA VAL A 267 -2.24 7.89 23.82
C VAL A 267 -2.80 6.48 23.81
N PHE A 268 -3.93 6.29 24.47
CA PHE A 268 -4.70 5.06 24.39
C PHE A 268 -5.80 5.25 23.35
N VAL A 269 -5.67 4.57 22.20
CA VAL A 269 -6.67 4.60 21.14
C VAL A 269 -7.71 3.54 21.46
N LEU A 270 -8.97 3.94 21.64
CA LEU A 270 -10.07 3.00 21.81
C LEU A 270 -10.68 2.67 20.45
N ALA A 271 -10.87 1.38 20.16
CA ALA A 271 -11.72 0.91 19.08
C ALA A 271 -12.83 0.05 19.68
N GLY A 272 -14.07 0.57 19.65
CA GLY A 272 -15.21 -0.05 20.34
C GLY A 272 -15.24 0.31 21.83
N SER A 273 -15.55 -0.67 22.68
CA SER A 273 -15.75 -0.53 24.13
C SER A 273 -14.63 -1.15 24.98
N MET A 274 -13.52 -1.56 24.36
CA MET A 274 -12.41 -2.20 25.06
C MET A 274 -11.48 -1.19 25.73
N ILE A 275 -11.31 -1.33 27.04
CA ILE A 275 -10.36 -0.56 27.88
C ILE A 275 -9.48 -1.51 28.68
N PRO A 276 -8.33 -1.08 29.24
CA PRO A 276 -7.56 -1.93 30.14
C PRO A 276 -8.42 -2.34 31.33
N GLN A 277 -8.35 -3.61 31.73
CA GLN A 277 -9.19 -4.15 32.80
C GLN A 277 -8.93 -3.46 34.14
N SER A 278 -7.67 -3.05 34.37
CA SER A 278 -7.16 -2.52 35.62
C SER A 278 -6.05 -1.48 35.41
N ARG A 279 -5.67 -0.78 36.47
CA ARG A 279 -4.53 0.15 36.48
C ARG A 279 -3.21 -0.58 36.28
N GLU A 280 -3.10 -1.79 36.82
CA GLU A 280 -1.94 -2.67 36.66
C GLU A 280 -1.75 -3.05 35.19
N SER A 281 -2.85 -3.36 34.48
CA SER A 281 -2.82 -3.63 33.04
C SER A 281 -2.33 -2.42 32.25
N LEU A 282 -2.86 -1.22 32.51
CA LEU A 282 -2.40 0.01 31.85
C LEU A 282 -0.94 0.34 32.21
N GLY A 283 -0.55 0.18 33.47
CA GLY A 283 0.81 0.39 33.95
C GLY A 283 1.81 -0.52 33.24
N LEU A 284 1.48 -1.80 33.08
CA LEU A 284 2.30 -2.74 32.29
C LEU A 284 2.46 -2.28 30.84
N MET A 285 1.41 -1.76 30.22
CA MET A 285 1.49 -1.25 28.83
C MET A 285 2.43 -0.04 28.74
N ILE A 286 2.34 0.90 29.69
CA ILE A 286 3.24 2.06 29.79
C ILE A 286 4.68 1.61 29.99
N ASP A 287 4.91 0.65 30.90
CA ASP A 287 6.24 0.11 31.19
C ASP A 287 6.86 -0.56 29.97
N VAL A 288 6.07 -1.32 29.21
CA VAL A 288 6.53 -1.96 27.98
C VAL A 288 6.88 -0.91 26.92
N LEU A 289 6.05 0.10 26.68
CA LEU A 289 6.38 1.19 25.75
C LEU A 289 7.63 1.98 26.19
N SER A 290 7.79 2.21 27.48
CA SER A 290 8.88 3.03 28.03
C SER A 290 10.23 2.30 28.01
N ASN A 291 10.21 0.97 28.15
CA ASN A 291 11.42 0.17 28.35
C ASN A 291 11.76 -0.75 27.17
N THR A 292 10.84 -0.93 26.21
CA THR A 292 11.08 -1.74 25.02
C THR A 292 11.04 -0.88 23.75
N LYS A 293 11.34 -1.48 22.60
CA LYS A 293 11.34 -0.81 21.29
C LYS A 293 10.12 -1.18 20.47
N VAL A 294 8.96 -1.11 21.09
CA VAL A 294 7.67 -1.36 20.44
C VAL A 294 6.96 -0.03 20.31
N GLY A 295 6.24 0.16 19.21
CA GLY A 295 5.45 1.37 19.01
C GLY A 295 4.12 1.33 19.72
N PHE A 296 3.60 0.12 19.89
CA PHE A 296 2.23 -0.14 20.26
C PHE A 296 2.19 -1.29 21.25
N VAL A 297 1.36 -1.15 22.28
CA VAL A 297 1.08 -2.22 23.23
C VAL A 297 -0.42 -2.39 23.34
N GLY A 298 -0.88 -3.62 23.22
CA GLY A 298 -2.25 -4.04 23.45
C GLY A 298 -2.28 -5.26 24.35
N GLY A 299 -3.45 -5.83 24.53
CA GLY A 299 -3.61 -7.07 25.29
C GLY A 299 -4.85 -7.84 24.86
N PRO A 300 -4.97 -9.09 25.33
CA PRO A 300 -6.11 -9.92 24.96
C PRO A 300 -7.39 -9.37 25.58
N SER A 301 -8.50 -9.49 24.84
CA SER A 301 -9.84 -9.16 25.36
C SER A 301 -10.35 -10.27 26.27
N ILE A 302 -10.86 -9.87 27.44
CA ILE A 302 -11.60 -10.71 28.37
C ILE A 302 -13.02 -10.20 28.44
N ASP A 303 -13.97 -11.12 28.25
CA ASP A 303 -15.37 -10.90 28.55
C ASP A 303 -15.92 -12.10 29.33
N GLU A 304 -16.76 -11.84 30.33
CA GLU A 304 -17.38 -12.84 31.24
C GLU A 304 -16.49 -14.00 31.76
N GLY A 305 -15.17 -13.77 31.91
CA GLY A 305 -14.22 -14.79 32.38
C GLY A 305 -13.58 -15.66 31.29
N PHE A 306 -13.83 -15.36 30.01
CA PHE A 306 -13.18 -16.01 28.88
C PHE A 306 -12.21 -15.06 28.17
N VAL A 307 -11.04 -15.56 27.81
CA VAL A 307 -10.08 -14.85 26.94
C VAL A 307 -10.51 -15.10 25.49
N TYR A 308 -11.11 -14.10 24.85
CA TYR A 308 -11.83 -14.28 23.59
C TYR A 308 -10.94 -14.32 22.34
N VAL A 309 -9.94 -13.45 22.25
CA VAL A 309 -9.16 -13.27 21.01
C VAL A 309 -7.71 -12.90 21.31
N ASP A 310 -6.81 -13.69 20.72
CA ASP A 310 -5.41 -13.28 20.54
C ASP A 310 -5.37 -12.43 19.26
N TYR A 311 -5.29 -11.11 19.40
CA TYR A 311 -5.26 -10.16 18.27
C TYR A 311 -3.89 -10.06 17.62
N THR A 312 -2.92 -10.81 18.13
CA THR A 312 -1.59 -10.90 17.59
C THR A 312 -1.68 -11.64 16.25
N TYR A 313 -1.27 -11.06 15.14
CA TYR A 313 -1.14 -11.75 13.86
C TYR A 313 0.04 -11.16 13.10
N ARG A 314 0.72 -11.99 12.33
CA ARG A 314 1.63 -11.52 11.30
C ARG A 314 0.80 -11.17 10.06
N LEU A 315 0.93 -9.94 9.58
CA LEU A 315 0.28 -9.49 8.35
C LEU A 315 1.16 -9.90 7.19
N VAL A 316 0.70 -10.90 6.44
CA VAL A 316 1.42 -11.39 5.28
C VAL A 316 0.77 -10.78 4.05
N THR A 317 1.48 -9.85 3.40
CA THR A 317 1.07 -9.29 2.12
C THR A 317 1.77 -10.04 1.00
N HIS A 318 1.01 -10.76 0.18
CA HIS A 318 1.51 -11.45 -1.01
C HIS A 318 0.70 -11.02 -2.21
N HIS A 319 1.33 -10.44 -3.25
CA HIS A 319 0.74 -10.19 -4.56
C HIS A 319 -0.78 -9.89 -4.53
N TRP A 320 -1.15 -8.64 -4.22
CA TRP A 320 -2.55 -8.20 -4.15
C TRP A 320 -3.37 -8.82 -3.01
N SER A 321 -2.76 -9.57 -2.10
CA SER A 321 -3.47 -10.19 -0.98
C SER A 321 -2.92 -9.76 0.36
N ILE A 322 -3.79 -9.79 1.37
CA ILE A 322 -3.43 -9.69 2.78
C ILE A 322 -3.95 -10.93 3.50
N ASN A 323 -3.10 -11.52 4.34
CA ASN A 323 -3.40 -12.69 5.16
C ASN A 323 -2.97 -12.46 6.60
N PHE A 324 -3.70 -13.08 7.52
CA PHE A 324 -3.38 -13.13 8.94
C PHE A 324 -2.75 -14.49 9.24
N ASP A 325 -1.44 -14.48 9.42
CA ASP A 325 -0.71 -15.67 9.83
C ASP A 325 -0.68 -15.74 11.36
N SER A 326 -1.21 -16.83 11.89
CA SER A 326 -1.27 -17.13 13.33
C SER A 326 0.01 -17.78 13.85
N THR A 327 1.01 -18.04 12.99
CA THR A 327 2.31 -18.52 13.44
C THR A 327 3.09 -17.40 14.13
N TYR A 328 3.43 -17.61 15.40
CA TYR A 328 4.17 -16.64 16.22
C TYR A 328 5.59 -17.11 16.50
N HIS A 329 6.51 -16.16 16.51
CA HIS A 329 7.79 -16.32 17.21
C HIS A 329 7.67 -15.69 18.60
N TRP A 330 7.78 -16.52 19.65
CA TRP A 330 8.03 -16.00 20.99
C TRP A 330 9.41 -15.34 21.00
N SER A 331 9.48 -14.08 21.38
CA SER A 331 10.78 -13.50 21.73
C SER A 331 10.63 -12.54 22.88
N PHE A 332 10.96 -12.99 24.09
CA PHE A 332 11.77 -12.14 24.97
C PHE A 332 12.84 -12.97 25.66
N GLN A 333 14.05 -12.43 25.57
CA GLN A 333 15.18 -12.82 26.42
C GLN A 333 14.89 -12.38 27.85
N PRO A 334 15.40 -13.08 28.87
CA PRO A 334 15.31 -12.65 30.27
C PRO A 334 15.77 -11.20 30.41
N LEU A 335 15.11 -10.43 31.29
CA LEU A 335 15.58 -9.09 31.62
C LEU A 335 17.01 -9.17 32.19
N PRO A 336 17.81 -8.09 32.10
CA PRO A 336 19.18 -8.07 32.61
C PRO A 336 19.31 -8.43 34.10
N ASP A 337 18.23 -8.28 34.87
CA ASP A 337 18.15 -8.63 36.29
C ASP A 337 17.70 -10.08 36.56
N GLY A 338 17.48 -10.88 35.51
CA GLY A 338 17.02 -12.26 35.60
C GLY A 338 15.52 -12.42 35.85
N SER A 339 14.76 -11.32 35.97
CA SER A 339 13.31 -11.40 36.08
C SER A 339 12.66 -11.75 34.73
N VAL A 340 11.61 -12.57 34.79
CA VAL A 340 10.79 -12.93 33.62
C VAL A 340 9.61 -11.96 33.63
N GLN A 341 9.66 -10.91 32.82
CA GLN A 341 8.45 -10.13 32.55
C GLN A 341 7.37 -11.06 31.97
N PRO A 342 6.09 -10.91 32.35
CA PRO A 342 5.02 -11.68 31.73
C PRO A 342 5.12 -11.52 30.21
N PRO A 343 5.07 -12.62 29.44
CA PRO A 343 5.50 -12.61 28.06
C PRO A 343 4.54 -11.76 27.23
N CYS A 344 5.05 -10.65 26.69
CA CYS A 344 4.43 -9.96 25.57
C CYS A 344 4.84 -10.65 24.27
N LYS A 345 3.90 -10.85 23.36
CA LYS A 345 4.15 -11.35 22.01
C LYS A 345 4.44 -10.17 21.10
N LEU A 346 5.45 -10.30 20.23
CA LEU A 346 5.71 -9.34 19.16
C LEU A 346 4.98 -9.78 17.89
N ALA A 347 4.30 -8.85 17.22
CA ALA A 347 3.60 -9.11 15.96
C ALA A 347 3.42 -7.85 15.10
N ASP A 348 2.73 -8.03 13.97
CA ASP A 348 2.37 -6.95 13.04
C ASP A 348 1.01 -6.31 13.38
N THR A 349 0.27 -6.91 14.32
CA THR A 349 -1.01 -6.41 14.83
C THR A 349 -1.07 -6.59 16.35
N THR A 350 -1.96 -5.82 16.98
CA THR A 350 -2.33 -5.97 18.39
C THR A 350 -3.83 -5.76 18.53
N SER A 351 -4.32 -5.68 19.77
CA SER A 351 -5.74 -5.42 20.02
C SER A 351 -6.21 -4.13 19.32
N PRO A 352 -7.48 -4.07 18.89
CA PRO A 352 -8.02 -2.91 18.17
C PRO A 352 -7.94 -1.64 19.02
N SER A 353 -8.09 -1.79 20.33
CA SER A 353 -7.72 -0.77 21.33
C SER A 353 -6.28 -0.98 21.78
N PHE A 354 -5.43 0.04 21.74
CA PHE A 354 -4.03 -0.08 22.10
C PHE A 354 -3.45 1.23 22.67
N LEU A 355 -2.35 1.10 23.42
CA LEU A 355 -1.53 2.21 23.89
C LEU A 355 -0.36 2.45 22.92
N THR A 356 -0.06 3.71 22.64
CA THR A 356 1.10 4.17 21.86
C THR A 356 1.69 5.42 22.49
N SER A 357 2.93 5.78 22.15
CA SER A 357 3.40 7.14 22.42
C SER A 357 2.81 8.13 21.40
N LEU A 358 2.60 9.38 21.83
CA LEU A 358 2.14 10.46 20.97
C LEU A 358 3.12 10.70 19.81
N GLN A 359 4.42 10.59 20.06
CA GLN A 359 5.46 10.76 19.05
C GLN A 359 5.36 9.70 17.96
N VAL A 360 5.12 8.44 18.34
CA VAL A 360 4.90 7.35 17.38
C VAL A 360 3.65 7.62 16.56
N LEU A 361 2.57 8.06 17.21
CA LEU A 361 1.31 8.39 16.53
C LEU A 361 1.43 9.64 15.62
N GLN A 362 2.32 10.57 15.92
CA GLN A 362 2.64 11.72 15.07
C GLN A 362 3.59 11.36 13.91
N ALA A 363 4.46 10.37 14.12
CA ALA A 363 5.40 9.88 13.12
C ALA A 363 4.74 8.91 12.13
N SER A 364 3.77 8.12 12.60
CA SER A 364 2.90 7.33 11.76
C SER A 364 2.15 8.26 10.82
N HIS A 365 2.46 8.18 9.53
CA HIS A 365 1.77 8.96 8.52
C HIS A 365 0.24 8.74 8.60
N TYR A 366 -0.51 9.68 8.02
CA TYR A 366 -1.95 9.81 8.21
C TYR A 366 -2.73 8.49 8.12
N PHE A 367 -3.67 8.30 9.05
CA PHE A 367 -4.73 7.29 8.92
C PHE A 367 -5.58 7.61 7.68
N HIS A 368 -6.08 6.62 6.94
CA HIS A 368 -6.98 6.94 5.85
C HIS A 368 -8.27 7.63 6.37
N PRO A 369 -8.59 8.87 5.95
CA PRO A 369 -9.67 9.66 6.58
C PRO A 369 -11.08 9.12 6.30
N ALA A 370 -11.25 8.25 5.29
CA ALA A 370 -12.54 7.61 5.04
C ALA A 370 -12.72 6.27 5.76
N LEU A 371 -11.66 5.74 6.39
CA LEU A 371 -11.75 4.48 7.11
C LEU A 371 -12.25 4.69 8.54
N ASN A 372 -13.08 3.78 9.00
CA ASN A 372 -13.68 3.80 10.33
C ASN A 372 -13.44 2.49 11.08
N GLY A 373 -13.53 2.57 12.42
CA GLY A 373 -13.40 1.42 13.32
C GLY A 373 -12.17 0.56 13.04
N GLU A 374 -12.39 -0.75 13.00
CA GLU A 374 -11.35 -1.76 12.84
C GLU A 374 -10.56 -1.67 11.53
N TRP A 375 -11.20 -1.22 10.45
CA TRP A 375 -10.53 -1.03 9.16
C TRP A 375 -9.52 0.12 9.18
N ALA A 376 -9.84 1.21 9.89
CA ALA A 376 -8.88 2.32 10.08
C ALA A 376 -7.67 1.87 10.89
N ILE A 377 -7.89 1.00 11.88
CA ILE A 377 -6.81 0.44 12.69
C ILE A 377 -5.98 -0.56 11.89
N LEU A 378 -6.60 -1.44 11.09
CA LEU A 378 -5.86 -2.36 10.23
C LEU A 378 -5.03 -1.62 9.18
N ASP A 379 -5.59 -0.58 8.55
CA ASP A 379 -4.89 0.31 7.62
C ASP A 379 -3.64 0.92 8.25
N PHE A 380 -3.81 1.46 9.45
CA PHE A 380 -2.70 1.98 10.22
C PHE A 380 -1.64 0.91 10.52
N MET A 381 -2.06 -0.26 11.01
CA MET A 381 -1.14 -1.35 11.33
C MET A 381 -0.34 -1.82 10.12
N LEU A 382 -1.00 -1.94 8.97
CA LEU A 382 -0.38 -2.33 7.71
C LEU A 382 0.74 -1.36 7.30
N HIS A 383 0.51 -0.05 7.43
CA HIS A 383 1.51 0.97 7.11
C HIS A 383 2.64 1.04 8.14
N MET A 384 2.32 0.85 9.42
CA MET A 384 3.31 0.88 10.49
C MET A 384 4.26 -0.31 10.49
N ARG A 385 3.81 -1.48 10.02
CA ARG A 385 4.64 -2.69 9.85
C ARG A 385 5.89 -2.42 9.00
N ASP A 386 5.74 -1.60 7.96
CA ASP A 386 6.83 -1.33 7.01
C ASP A 386 7.83 -0.28 7.52
N LEU A 387 7.54 0.39 8.65
CA LEU A 387 8.50 1.25 9.31
C LEU A 387 9.59 0.41 9.98
N LYS A 388 10.84 0.68 9.62
CA LYS A 388 12.02 0.08 10.24
C LYS A 388 12.61 1.06 11.23
N VAL A 389 12.78 0.65 12.49
CA VAL A 389 13.51 1.44 13.48
C VAL A 389 14.90 0.87 13.65
N TRP A 390 15.89 1.75 13.54
CA TRP A 390 17.29 1.37 13.71
C TRP A 390 17.63 1.21 15.19
N GLY A 391 18.18 0.06 15.56
CA GLY A 391 18.82 -0.10 16.86
C GLY A 391 20.16 0.62 16.93
N PRO A 392 20.72 0.90 18.13
CA PRO A 392 22.03 1.51 18.32
C PRO A 392 23.18 0.68 17.72
N ASN A 393 22.93 -0.61 17.41
CA ASN A 393 23.88 -1.49 16.74
C ASN A 393 23.62 -1.60 15.23
N HIS A 394 22.90 -0.65 14.63
CA HIS A 394 22.45 -0.70 13.23
C HIS A 394 21.65 -1.95 12.83
N SER A 395 21.19 -2.76 13.79
CA SER A 395 20.28 -3.87 13.50
C SER A 395 18.91 -3.28 13.16
N ARG A 396 18.48 -3.41 11.90
CA ARG A 396 17.11 -3.12 11.48
C ARG A 396 16.17 -4.07 12.21
N ARG A 397 15.41 -3.57 13.19
CA ARG A 397 14.30 -4.33 13.75
C ARG A 397 13.00 -3.73 13.19
N PRO A 398 12.05 -4.57 12.76
CA PRO A 398 10.73 -4.08 12.38
C PRO A 398 10.12 -3.33 13.57
N PHE A 399 9.44 -2.23 13.30
CA PHE A 399 8.67 -1.53 14.31
C PHE A 399 7.55 -2.46 14.79
N GLY A 400 7.65 -2.93 16.03
CA GLY A 400 6.83 -4.03 16.51
C GLY A 400 5.58 -3.56 17.24
N PHE A 401 4.50 -4.30 17.07
CA PHE A 401 3.37 -4.31 17.98
C PHE A 401 3.66 -5.32 19.08
N ALA A 402 3.27 -5.01 20.32
CA ALA A 402 3.29 -5.94 21.43
C ALA A 402 1.86 -6.25 21.88
N THR A 403 1.61 -7.52 22.17
CA THR A 403 0.39 -7.96 22.87
C THR A 403 0.81 -8.64 24.16
N CYS A 404 0.50 -8.00 25.28
CA CYS A 404 0.92 -8.47 26.60
C CYS A 404 -0.18 -9.29 27.24
N SER A 405 0.10 -10.57 27.50
CA SER A 405 -0.87 -11.52 28.06
C SER A 405 -1.42 -11.11 29.44
N SER A 406 -0.68 -10.29 30.20
CA SER A 406 -1.14 -9.75 31.49
C SER A 406 -1.76 -8.35 31.42
N ALA A 407 -1.74 -7.72 30.24
CA ALA A 407 -2.39 -6.42 30.01
C ALA A 407 -3.84 -6.63 29.55
N TYR A 408 -4.64 -7.34 30.34
CA TYR A 408 -6.00 -7.70 29.97
C TYR A 408 -6.85 -6.48 29.61
N MET A 409 -7.66 -6.64 28.57
CA MET A 409 -8.60 -5.65 28.09
C MET A 409 -10.01 -6.10 28.51
N ALA A 410 -10.75 -5.23 29.19
CA ALA A 410 -12.16 -5.46 29.49
C ALA A 410 -13.01 -4.85 28.38
N ASP A 411 -13.89 -5.65 27.78
CA ASP A 411 -14.96 -5.15 26.94
C ASP A 411 -16.11 -4.65 27.83
N ILE A 412 -16.47 -3.38 27.73
CA ILE A 412 -17.57 -2.81 28.52
C ILE A 412 -18.89 -3.06 27.80
N PRO A 413 -19.86 -3.75 28.41
CA PRO A 413 -21.18 -3.93 27.81
C PRO A 413 -21.88 -2.57 27.69
N THR A 414 -21.94 -2.03 26.48
CA THR A 414 -22.53 -0.71 26.20
C THR A 414 -23.97 -0.80 25.71
N GLY A 415 -24.50 -2.02 25.45
CA GLY A 415 -25.79 -2.25 24.82
C GLY A 415 -25.88 -1.80 23.34
N GLU A 416 -24.99 -0.92 22.88
CA GLU A 416 -24.88 -0.46 21.49
C GLU A 416 -23.92 -1.31 20.65
N PHE A 417 -22.92 -1.88 21.30
CA PHE A 417 -22.06 -2.91 20.71
C PHE A 417 -22.69 -4.27 20.99
N ASP A 418 -23.43 -4.72 20.00
CA ASP A 418 -23.94 -6.08 19.89
C ASP A 418 -22.74 -7.03 19.93
N HIS A 419 -22.48 -7.63 21.10
CA HIS A 419 -21.37 -8.57 21.31
C HIS A 419 -21.38 -9.70 20.27
N ASP A 420 -22.54 -9.98 19.64
CA ASP A 420 -22.70 -10.99 18.60
C ASP A 420 -22.11 -10.58 17.23
N ARG A 421 -21.62 -9.34 17.07
CA ARG A 421 -20.95 -8.93 15.83
C ARG A 421 -19.52 -9.46 15.80
N PRO A 422 -19.08 -10.08 14.70
CA PRO A 422 -17.69 -10.50 14.60
C PRO A 422 -16.76 -9.29 14.49
N HIS A 423 -15.59 -9.45 15.05
CA HIS A 423 -14.44 -8.59 14.82
C HIS A 423 -13.70 -9.03 13.56
N LEU A 424 -13.01 -8.10 12.90
CA LEU A 424 -12.12 -8.35 11.77
C LEU A 424 -11.05 -9.39 12.12
N TRP A 425 -10.61 -9.41 13.37
CA TRP A 425 -9.66 -10.36 13.96
C TRP A 425 -10.27 -11.72 14.36
N GLY A 426 -11.57 -11.89 14.09
CA GLY A 426 -12.37 -13.08 14.39
C GLY A 426 -12.73 -13.30 15.85
N ARG A 427 -13.79 -14.07 16.07
CA ARG A 427 -14.15 -14.67 17.37
C ARG A 427 -14.00 -16.19 17.23
N LYS A 428 -13.17 -16.81 18.07
CA LYS A 428 -12.89 -18.27 18.01
C LYS A 428 -14.07 -19.12 18.47
N ASP A 429 -15.00 -18.54 19.20
CA ASP A 429 -16.10 -19.23 19.86
C ASP A 429 -17.40 -19.29 19.02
N PHE A 430 -17.48 -18.53 17.93
CA PHE A 430 -18.52 -18.74 16.93
C PHE A 430 -18.27 -20.06 16.20
N GLN A 431 -19.09 -21.08 16.51
CA GLN A 431 -19.07 -22.34 15.76
C GLN A 431 -19.22 -22.07 14.27
N GLN A 432 -18.35 -22.70 13.48
CA GLN A 432 -18.18 -22.57 12.02
C GLN A 432 -19.44 -23.00 11.23
N SER A 433 -20.56 -22.29 11.36
CA SER A 433 -21.67 -22.46 10.43
C SER A 433 -21.32 -21.83 9.08
N ALA A 434 -21.80 -22.39 7.98
CA ALA A 434 -21.49 -21.91 6.63
C ALA A 434 -22.02 -20.48 6.35
N GLU A 435 -22.84 -19.90 7.23
CA GLU A 435 -23.39 -18.53 7.09
C GLU A 435 -22.43 -17.41 7.53
N VAL A 436 -21.22 -17.74 8.03
CA VAL A 436 -20.26 -16.77 8.61
C VAL A 436 -19.76 -15.69 7.63
N GLN A 437 -20.01 -15.80 6.31
CA GLN A 437 -19.66 -14.72 5.36
C GLN A 437 -20.47 -13.43 5.60
N SER A 438 -21.73 -13.54 6.02
CA SER A 438 -22.58 -12.38 6.32
C SER A 438 -22.10 -11.63 7.55
N TYR A 439 -21.31 -12.26 8.42
CA TYR A 439 -20.95 -11.70 9.71
C TYR A 439 -19.83 -10.66 9.56
N TYR A 440 -18.72 -10.96 8.89
CA TYR A 440 -17.56 -10.04 8.81
C TYR A 440 -17.84 -8.77 8.00
N PHE A 441 -18.71 -8.89 7.00
CA PHE A 441 -18.93 -7.83 6.01
C PHE A 441 -20.38 -7.35 5.94
N GLY A 442 -21.31 -8.02 6.63
CA GLY A 442 -22.73 -7.92 6.35
C GLY A 442 -23.10 -8.72 5.08
N PRO A 443 -24.38 -9.09 4.88
CA PRO A 443 -24.81 -9.51 3.56
C PRO A 443 -24.50 -8.38 2.56
N PRO A 444 -23.89 -8.68 1.40
CA PRO A 444 -23.80 -7.69 0.34
C PRO A 444 -25.25 -7.32 -0.03
N ARG A 445 -25.69 -6.11 0.32
CA ARG A 445 -26.98 -5.62 -0.15
C ARG A 445 -26.84 -5.50 -1.67
N GLN A 446 -27.32 -6.50 -2.40
CA GLN A 446 -27.51 -6.46 -3.84
C GLN A 446 -28.62 -5.44 -4.12
N GLY A 447 -28.25 -4.16 -4.23
CA GLY A 447 -29.20 -3.12 -4.62
C GLY A 447 -28.75 -1.72 -4.24
N TYR A 448 -28.66 -0.88 -5.28
CA TYR A 448 -28.90 0.56 -5.26
C TYR A 448 -27.80 1.49 -4.74
N PHE A 449 -26.96 1.93 -5.68
CA PHE A 449 -26.35 3.27 -5.68
C PHE A 449 -27.21 4.30 -6.46
N ASP A 450 -28.43 3.94 -6.88
CA ASP A 450 -29.30 4.85 -7.64
C ASP A 450 -30.21 5.66 -6.69
N GLY A 451 -29.90 6.93 -6.53
CA GLY A 451 -30.95 7.96 -6.50
C GLY A 451 -31.52 8.42 -5.15
N VAL A 452 -30.69 8.74 -4.16
CA VAL A 452 -31.11 9.72 -3.13
C VAL A 452 -30.08 10.85 -3.03
N GLU A 453 -30.12 11.76 -4.00
CA GLU A 453 -29.57 13.11 -3.81
C GLU A 453 -30.36 13.79 -2.69
N GLY A 454 -29.79 13.86 -1.48
CA GLY A 454 -30.36 14.69 -0.41
C GLY A 454 -30.19 14.16 1.01
N GLU A 455 -29.94 12.86 1.21
CA GLU A 455 -29.55 12.37 2.52
C GLU A 455 -28.04 12.55 2.67
N SER A 456 -27.65 13.46 3.57
CA SER A 456 -26.27 13.62 4.02
C SER A 456 -25.65 12.24 4.19
N PHE A 457 -24.56 11.96 3.45
CA PHE A 457 -23.77 10.74 3.54
C PHE A 457 -23.77 10.24 4.98
N ASN A 458 -24.60 9.25 5.29
CA ASN A 458 -24.54 8.62 6.58
C ASN A 458 -23.25 7.81 6.50
N LEU A 459 -22.15 8.42 6.96
CA LEU A 459 -20.75 7.98 6.82
C LEU A 459 -20.47 6.60 7.46
N THR A 460 -21.51 5.93 7.95
CA THR A 460 -21.51 4.52 8.32
C THR A 460 -21.68 3.63 7.07
N THR A 461 -20.74 3.75 6.14
CA THR A 461 -20.51 2.70 5.13
C THR A 461 -20.49 1.34 5.83
N THR A 462 -21.18 0.35 5.26
CA THR A 462 -21.22 -1.01 5.82
C THR A 462 -19.80 -1.58 5.98
N PRO A 463 -19.58 -2.58 6.86
CA PRO A 463 -18.28 -3.23 6.99
C PRO A 463 -17.70 -3.72 5.65
N TYR A 464 -18.55 -4.19 4.73
CA TYR A 464 -18.17 -4.49 3.34
C TYR A 464 -17.60 -3.30 2.58
N LEU A 465 -18.28 -2.15 2.61
CA LEU A 465 -17.81 -0.94 1.94
C LEU A 465 -16.51 -0.41 2.55
N GLN A 466 -16.37 -0.49 3.88
CA GLN A 466 -15.11 -0.17 4.57
C GLN A 466 -13.97 -1.11 4.14
N GLY A 467 -14.24 -2.41 4.05
CA GLY A 467 -13.30 -3.38 3.48
C GLY A 467 -12.94 -3.04 2.03
N GLN A 468 -13.90 -2.70 1.18
CA GLN A 468 -13.63 -2.27 -0.20
C GLN A 468 -12.75 -1.03 -0.28
N LEU A 469 -13.02 -0.02 0.57
CA LEU A 469 -12.22 1.20 0.64
C LEU A 469 -10.78 0.88 1.08
N PHE A 470 -10.62 0.09 2.14
CA PHE A 470 -9.32 -0.35 2.65
C PHE A 470 -8.53 -1.11 1.57
N MET A 471 -9.17 -2.09 0.93
CA MET A 471 -8.54 -2.92 -0.09
C MET A 471 -8.12 -2.09 -1.31
N ARG A 472 -8.98 -1.17 -1.77
CA ARG A 472 -8.65 -0.25 -2.87
C ARG A 472 -7.50 0.68 -2.51
N HIS A 473 -7.53 1.27 -1.31
CA HIS A 473 -6.51 2.21 -0.86
C HIS A 473 -5.12 1.56 -0.80
N ASN A 474 -5.06 0.31 -0.33
CA ASN A 474 -3.82 -0.44 -0.17
C ASN A 474 -3.43 -1.26 -1.42
N ASP A 475 -4.07 -1.00 -2.57
CA ASP A 475 -3.89 -1.77 -3.80
C ASP A 475 -4.11 -3.29 -3.63
N LEU A 476 -4.84 -3.73 -2.61
CA LEU A 476 -5.18 -5.14 -2.38
C LEU A 476 -6.43 -5.56 -3.17
N LYS A 477 -6.56 -6.86 -3.41
CA LYS A 477 -7.62 -7.51 -4.21
C LYS A 477 -8.13 -8.79 -3.57
N MET A 478 -7.38 -9.40 -2.64
CA MET A 478 -7.80 -10.59 -1.91
C MET A 478 -7.54 -10.45 -0.41
N PHE A 479 -8.56 -10.72 0.39
CA PHE A 479 -8.47 -10.69 1.85
C PHE A 479 -8.63 -12.11 2.36
N HIS A 480 -7.61 -12.65 3.03
CA HIS A 480 -7.68 -13.93 3.70
C HIS A 480 -8.03 -13.68 5.17
N THR A 481 -9.20 -14.14 5.61
CA THR A 481 -9.64 -14.00 7.00
C THR A 481 -8.86 -14.94 7.91
N VAL A 482 -8.88 -14.67 9.22
CA VAL A 482 -8.19 -15.48 10.25
C VAL A 482 -8.63 -16.94 10.30
N ASP A 483 -9.82 -17.26 9.77
CA ASP A 483 -10.34 -18.62 9.65
C ASP A 483 -10.03 -19.29 8.30
N GLY A 484 -9.17 -18.68 7.48
CA GLY A 484 -8.66 -19.24 6.22
C GLY A 484 -9.56 -19.00 5.00
N ARG A 485 -10.69 -18.29 5.13
CA ARG A 485 -11.53 -17.95 3.98
C ARG A 485 -10.89 -16.84 3.16
N SER A 486 -11.11 -16.88 1.84
CA SER A 486 -10.60 -15.87 0.92
C SER A 486 -11.74 -15.04 0.34
N ILE A 487 -11.65 -13.72 0.44
CA ILE A 487 -12.65 -12.79 -0.05
C ILE A 487 -12.04 -11.96 -1.16
N ASN A 488 -12.68 -11.98 -2.33
CA ASN A 488 -12.23 -11.23 -3.50
C ASN A 488 -12.83 -9.82 -3.49
N PHE A 489 -11.95 -8.82 -3.48
CA PHE A 489 -12.27 -7.40 -3.61
C PHE A 489 -11.86 -6.83 -4.98
N GLY A 490 -11.25 -7.66 -5.85
CA GLY A 490 -10.88 -7.27 -7.20
C GLY A 490 -12.01 -7.41 -8.21
N CYS A 491 -11.65 -7.51 -9.50
CA CYS A 491 -12.62 -7.62 -10.58
C CYS A 491 -13.35 -8.97 -10.58
N THR A 492 -14.45 -9.00 -11.34
CA THR A 492 -15.21 -10.18 -11.70
C THR A 492 -15.33 -10.28 -13.21
N ILE A 493 -15.93 -11.37 -13.72
CA ILE A 493 -16.17 -11.53 -15.16
C ILE A 493 -17.25 -10.56 -15.67
N GLN A 494 -18.08 -10.00 -14.77
CA GLN A 494 -19.11 -9.01 -15.10
C GLN A 494 -18.67 -7.56 -14.89
N SER A 495 -17.46 -7.32 -14.39
CA SER A 495 -16.95 -5.96 -14.14
C SER A 495 -15.79 -5.63 -15.08
N THR A 496 -15.38 -4.36 -15.09
CA THR A 496 -14.08 -3.94 -15.62
C THR A 496 -12.96 -4.68 -14.91
N ASN A 497 -11.89 -5.01 -15.65
CA ASN A 497 -10.68 -5.59 -15.06
C ASN A 497 -10.03 -4.61 -14.08
N CYS A 498 -9.13 -5.12 -13.23
CA CYS A 498 -8.31 -4.24 -12.42
C CYS A 498 -7.41 -3.39 -13.32
N ASP A 499 -7.11 -2.18 -12.85
CA ASP A 499 -6.22 -1.23 -13.53
C ASP A 499 -4.89 -1.90 -13.91
N MET A 500 -4.53 -1.83 -15.19
CA MET A 500 -3.33 -2.43 -15.78
C MET A 500 -2.03 -1.76 -15.32
N THR A 501 -2.09 -0.74 -14.46
CA THR A 501 -0.91 -0.15 -13.82
C THR A 501 -0.05 -1.13 -13.03
N TRP A 502 -0.57 -2.33 -12.71
CA TRP A 502 0.22 -3.40 -12.11
C TRP A 502 1.49 -3.76 -12.88
N MET A 503 1.45 -3.78 -14.22
CA MET A 503 2.62 -4.04 -15.05
C MET A 503 3.72 -2.99 -14.80
N TYR A 504 3.33 -1.72 -14.74
CA TYR A 504 4.25 -0.60 -14.51
C TYR A 504 4.73 -0.51 -13.06
N LYS A 505 3.96 -1.04 -12.10
CA LYS A 505 4.37 -1.15 -10.70
C LYS A 505 5.35 -2.30 -10.44
N GLY A 506 5.68 -3.10 -11.47
CA GLY A 506 6.48 -4.31 -11.32
C GLY A 506 5.77 -5.41 -10.54
N PHE A 507 4.44 -5.35 -10.46
CA PHE A 507 3.62 -6.35 -9.79
C PHE A 507 3.14 -7.40 -10.77
N SER A 508 2.84 -8.59 -10.24
CA SER A 508 2.11 -9.64 -10.94
C SER A 508 0.69 -9.17 -11.31
N ILE A 509 0.04 -9.86 -12.24
CA ILE A 509 -1.37 -9.66 -12.54
C ILE A 509 -2.22 -9.94 -11.28
N PRO A 510 -3.25 -9.13 -10.98
CA PRO A 510 -4.18 -9.40 -9.90
C PRO A 510 -4.80 -10.81 -10.01
N PRO A 511 -4.90 -11.58 -8.91
CA PRO A 511 -5.46 -12.94 -8.93
C PRO A 511 -6.89 -13.03 -9.49
N CYS A 512 -7.69 -11.97 -9.31
CA CYS A 512 -9.01 -11.85 -9.90
C CYS A 512 -8.97 -11.75 -11.44
N CYS A 513 -8.03 -10.99 -11.99
CA CYS A 513 -7.80 -10.89 -13.43
C CYS A 513 -7.30 -12.23 -14.00
N GLN A 514 -6.34 -12.89 -13.33
CA GLN A 514 -5.86 -14.21 -13.72
C GLN A 514 -7.00 -15.25 -13.74
N ARG A 515 -7.92 -15.19 -12.77
CA ARG A 515 -9.12 -16.03 -12.73
C ARG A 515 -10.04 -15.77 -13.93
N THR A 516 -10.19 -14.52 -14.37
CA THR A 516 -10.97 -14.19 -15.56
C THR A 516 -10.31 -14.77 -16.82
N LEU A 517 -9.00 -14.61 -17.00
CA LEU A 517 -8.26 -15.21 -18.12
C LEU A 517 -8.42 -16.73 -18.16
N ARG A 518 -8.29 -17.42 -17.02
CA ARG A 518 -8.54 -18.86 -16.91
C ARG A 518 -9.95 -19.24 -17.35
N ARG A 519 -10.98 -18.51 -16.89
CA ARG A 519 -12.37 -18.77 -17.27
C ARG A 519 -12.62 -18.59 -18.76
N LEU A 520 -12.03 -17.55 -19.36
CA LEU A 520 -12.11 -17.35 -20.82
C LEU A 520 -11.42 -18.49 -21.55
N MET A 521 -10.27 -18.97 -21.05
CA MET A 521 -9.49 -20.03 -21.67
C MET A 521 -10.23 -21.38 -21.60
N ASP A 522 -10.81 -21.70 -20.45
CA ASP A 522 -11.69 -22.84 -20.25
C ASP A 522 -12.87 -22.80 -21.21
N TYR A 523 -13.56 -21.65 -21.28
CA TYR A 523 -14.69 -21.43 -22.17
C TYR A 523 -14.32 -21.62 -23.64
N THR A 524 -13.21 -21.03 -24.11
CA THR A 524 -12.72 -21.19 -25.48
C THR A 524 -12.39 -22.64 -25.79
N HIS A 525 -11.71 -23.33 -24.87
CA HIS A 525 -11.35 -24.73 -25.06
C HIS A 525 -12.60 -25.62 -25.23
N ASP A 526 -13.61 -25.45 -24.37
CA ASP A 526 -14.88 -26.19 -24.45
C ASP A 526 -15.67 -25.85 -25.72
N LEU A 527 -15.72 -24.57 -26.07
CA LEU A 527 -16.39 -24.10 -27.28
C LEU A 527 -15.76 -24.69 -28.54
N PHE A 528 -14.43 -24.62 -28.66
CA PHE A 528 -13.71 -25.13 -29.82
C PHE A 528 -13.77 -26.66 -29.90
N ALA A 529 -13.72 -27.37 -28.77
CA ALA A 529 -13.93 -28.81 -28.75
C ALA A 529 -15.33 -29.19 -29.28
N ARG A 530 -16.37 -28.46 -28.86
CA ARG A 530 -17.76 -28.70 -29.30
C ARG A 530 -17.98 -28.40 -30.78
N LEU A 531 -17.34 -27.36 -31.31
CA LEU A 531 -17.48 -26.93 -32.72
C LEU A 531 -16.48 -27.62 -33.67
N GLY A 532 -15.59 -28.47 -33.14
CA GLY A 532 -14.55 -29.13 -33.93
C GLY A 532 -13.49 -28.19 -34.49
N PHE A 533 -13.16 -27.11 -33.78
CA PHE A 533 -12.12 -26.14 -34.17
C PHE A 533 -10.74 -26.65 -33.77
N ARG A 534 -9.79 -26.60 -34.70
CA ARG A 534 -8.38 -26.89 -34.44
C ARG A 534 -7.68 -25.61 -33.97
N TYR A 535 -7.19 -25.66 -32.73
CA TYR A 535 -6.46 -24.56 -32.12
C TYR A 535 -5.28 -25.09 -31.28
N MET A 536 -4.35 -24.20 -30.95
CA MET A 536 -3.17 -24.47 -30.11
C MET A 536 -2.85 -23.27 -29.23
N MET A 537 -2.51 -23.55 -27.97
CA MET A 537 -1.93 -22.59 -27.04
C MET A 537 -0.53 -22.18 -27.50
N THR A 538 -0.23 -20.88 -27.55
CA THR A 538 1.09 -20.37 -27.94
C THR A 538 1.62 -19.29 -26.98
N ASP A 539 2.78 -18.73 -27.32
CA ASP A 539 3.38 -17.55 -26.70
C ASP A 539 3.45 -17.61 -25.17
N GLY A 540 3.03 -16.54 -24.48
CA GLY A 540 3.15 -16.39 -23.02
C GLY A 540 2.41 -17.48 -22.23
N ALA A 541 1.23 -17.89 -22.69
CA ALA A 541 0.45 -18.93 -22.05
C ALA A 541 1.11 -20.32 -22.18
N LEU A 542 1.67 -20.65 -23.35
CA LEU A 542 2.44 -21.89 -23.54
C LEU A 542 3.72 -21.90 -22.70
N LEU A 543 4.41 -20.77 -22.63
CA LEU A 543 5.60 -20.58 -21.82
C LEU A 543 5.30 -20.75 -20.32
N GLY A 544 4.24 -20.13 -19.82
CA GLY A 544 3.80 -20.30 -18.44
C GLY A 544 3.48 -21.76 -18.11
N SER A 545 2.78 -22.43 -19.02
CA SER A 545 2.47 -23.86 -18.89
C SER A 545 3.74 -24.72 -18.73
N LEU A 546 4.73 -24.53 -19.60
CA LEU A 546 5.97 -25.31 -19.55
C LEU A 546 6.84 -24.99 -18.34
N LYS A 547 6.86 -23.73 -17.87
CA LYS A 547 7.71 -23.28 -16.76
C LYS A 547 7.09 -23.54 -15.38
N PHE A 548 5.78 -23.35 -15.26
CA PHE A 548 5.07 -23.32 -13.98
C PHE A 548 3.85 -24.25 -13.90
N GLY A 549 3.40 -24.82 -15.02
CA GLY A 549 2.14 -25.57 -15.08
C GLY A 549 0.90 -24.68 -14.90
N LYS A 550 1.03 -23.36 -15.09
CA LYS A 550 -0.02 -22.34 -14.94
C LYS A 550 0.25 -21.16 -15.88
N LEU A 551 -0.69 -20.22 -16.01
CA LEU A 551 -0.44 -18.95 -16.71
C LEU A 551 0.71 -18.18 -16.05
N LEU A 552 1.47 -17.41 -16.83
CA LEU A 552 2.49 -16.51 -16.30
C LEU A 552 1.84 -15.50 -15.35
N ASP A 553 2.50 -15.23 -14.22
CA ASP A 553 1.94 -14.36 -13.17
C ASP A 553 1.97 -12.88 -13.55
N TRP A 554 2.42 -12.48 -14.73
CA TRP A 554 2.46 -11.09 -15.20
C TRP A 554 1.80 -10.89 -16.57
N ASP A 555 1.14 -11.92 -17.10
CA ASP A 555 0.60 -11.89 -18.45
C ASP A 555 -0.85 -11.37 -18.44
N GLY A 556 -1.14 -10.41 -19.32
CA GLY A 556 -2.41 -9.70 -19.38
C GLY A 556 -3.45 -10.32 -20.30
N ASP A 557 -3.02 -11.24 -21.16
CA ASP A 557 -3.78 -11.86 -22.24
C ASP A 557 -3.36 -13.33 -22.43
N ILE A 558 -4.01 -13.99 -23.39
CA ILE A 558 -3.71 -15.37 -23.81
C ILE A 558 -3.74 -15.43 -25.32
N ASP A 559 -2.69 -15.99 -25.93
CA ASP A 559 -2.62 -16.21 -27.37
C ASP A 559 -2.95 -17.64 -27.77
N LEU A 560 -3.86 -17.78 -28.73
CA LEU A 560 -4.18 -19.03 -29.39
C LEU A 560 -3.97 -18.92 -30.89
N HIS A 561 -3.35 -19.93 -31.48
CA HIS A 561 -3.36 -20.09 -32.94
C HIS A 561 -4.51 -21.01 -33.38
N ILE A 562 -5.24 -20.60 -34.41
CA ILE A 562 -6.36 -21.35 -35.02
C ILE A 562 -6.02 -21.67 -36.47
N HIS A 563 -6.35 -22.89 -36.90
CA HIS A 563 -6.14 -23.30 -38.28
C HIS A 563 -6.94 -22.41 -39.25
N THR A 564 -6.34 -21.99 -40.37
CA THR A 564 -6.95 -21.03 -41.31
C THR A 564 -8.38 -21.41 -41.74
N GLU A 565 -8.66 -22.67 -42.06
CA GLU A 565 -10.02 -23.11 -42.43
C GLU A 565 -11.04 -22.90 -41.31
N ASP A 566 -10.64 -23.12 -40.05
CA ASP A 566 -11.51 -22.93 -38.88
C ASP A 566 -11.61 -21.45 -38.52
N PHE A 567 -10.52 -20.69 -38.71
CA PHE A 567 -10.50 -19.24 -38.50
C PHE A 567 -11.55 -18.52 -39.36
N MET A 568 -11.73 -18.95 -40.61
CA MET A 568 -12.74 -18.39 -41.52
C MET A 568 -14.19 -18.67 -41.08
N ARG A 569 -14.40 -19.62 -40.16
CA ARG A 569 -15.71 -20.00 -39.62
C ARG A 569 -16.04 -19.27 -38.31
N ILE A 570 -15.11 -18.48 -37.74
CA ILE A 570 -15.32 -17.78 -36.46
C ILE A 570 -16.55 -16.86 -36.51
N GLU A 571 -16.68 -16.08 -37.56
CA GLU A 571 -17.78 -15.11 -37.70
C GLU A 571 -19.15 -15.79 -37.79
N THR A 572 -19.23 -16.93 -38.47
CA THR A 572 -20.50 -17.63 -38.73
C THR A 572 -20.88 -18.62 -37.63
N GLU A 573 -19.91 -19.25 -36.95
CA GLU A 573 -20.15 -20.34 -36.00
C GLU A 573 -19.81 -19.99 -34.55
N VAL A 574 -18.75 -19.21 -34.31
CA VAL A 574 -18.27 -18.90 -32.96
C VAL A 574 -18.94 -17.64 -32.43
N LEU A 575 -18.95 -16.55 -33.21
CA LEU A 575 -19.49 -15.26 -32.79
C LEU A 575 -20.94 -15.35 -32.27
N PRO A 576 -21.91 -16.01 -32.93
CA PRO A 576 -23.28 -16.09 -32.44
C PRO A 576 -23.39 -16.83 -31.09
N VAL A 577 -22.54 -17.84 -30.88
CA VAL A 577 -22.49 -18.61 -29.63
C VAL A 577 -21.91 -17.77 -28.50
N VAL A 578 -20.80 -17.08 -28.76
CA VAL A 578 -20.14 -16.20 -27.78
C VAL A 578 -21.07 -15.08 -27.31
N LEU A 579 -21.75 -14.41 -28.24
CA LEU A 579 -22.70 -13.34 -27.89
C LEU A 579 -23.90 -13.87 -27.09
N ARG A 580 -24.45 -15.04 -27.45
CA ARG A 580 -25.55 -15.67 -26.72
C ARG A 580 -25.13 -16.06 -25.30
N ASP A 581 -23.91 -16.54 -25.14
CA ASP A 581 -23.36 -16.99 -23.86
C ASP A 581 -22.91 -15.80 -22.97
N GLY A 582 -23.10 -14.55 -23.45
CA GLY A 582 -22.90 -13.32 -22.67
C GLY A 582 -21.48 -12.75 -22.72
N TYR A 583 -20.63 -13.28 -23.60
CA TYR A 583 -19.26 -12.84 -23.81
C TYR A 583 -19.17 -11.87 -24.99
N TYR A 584 -18.02 -11.21 -25.11
CA TYR A 584 -17.77 -10.26 -26.18
C TYR A 584 -16.70 -10.79 -27.15
N LEU A 585 -17.02 -10.87 -28.44
CA LEU A 585 -16.07 -11.28 -29.49
C LEU A 585 -16.05 -10.23 -30.60
N ARG A 586 -14.86 -9.75 -30.93
CA ARG A 586 -14.67 -8.77 -32.00
C ARG A 586 -13.48 -9.12 -32.86
N LYS A 587 -13.49 -8.65 -34.10
CA LYS A 587 -12.31 -8.71 -34.97
C LYS A 587 -11.29 -7.65 -34.52
N HIS A 588 -10.01 -8.01 -34.46
CA HIS A 588 -8.95 -7.04 -34.20
C HIS A 588 -8.82 -6.09 -35.40
N GLU A 589 -8.39 -4.84 -35.14
CA GLU A 589 -8.14 -3.82 -36.16
C GLU A 589 -7.16 -4.27 -37.27
N ASN A 590 -6.26 -5.23 -36.98
CA ASN A 590 -5.32 -5.79 -37.95
C ASN A 590 -6.01 -6.69 -39.00
N GLY A 591 -7.27 -7.05 -38.79
CA GLY A 591 -8.06 -7.95 -39.64
C GLY A 591 -7.60 -9.41 -39.65
N ARG A 592 -6.58 -9.77 -38.87
CA ARG A 592 -5.88 -11.07 -38.84
C ARG A 592 -6.04 -11.83 -37.53
N SER A 593 -6.68 -11.23 -36.53
CA SER A 593 -7.04 -11.89 -35.29
C SER A 593 -8.46 -11.54 -34.83
N TRP A 594 -8.98 -12.36 -33.93
CA TRP A 594 -10.19 -12.07 -33.16
C TRP A 594 -9.85 -11.96 -31.68
N ILE A 595 -10.61 -11.15 -30.95
CA ILE A 595 -10.40 -10.90 -29.53
C ILE A 595 -11.65 -11.32 -28.78
N LEU A 596 -11.53 -12.35 -27.94
CA LEU A 596 -12.54 -12.76 -26.97
C LEU A 596 -12.31 -12.01 -25.66
N GLN A 597 -13.36 -11.40 -25.12
CA GLN A 597 -13.36 -10.71 -23.83
C GLN A 597 -14.55 -11.19 -22.97
N ALA A 598 -14.44 -10.98 -21.66
CA ALA A 598 -15.52 -11.26 -20.73
C ALA A 598 -16.77 -10.41 -21.01
N ASN A 599 -16.57 -9.13 -21.32
CA ASN A 599 -17.58 -8.15 -21.69
C ASN A 599 -16.89 -6.98 -22.43
N ASP A 600 -17.63 -5.94 -22.80
CA ASP A 600 -17.12 -4.78 -23.57
C ASP A 600 -16.26 -3.80 -22.75
N HIS A 601 -16.25 -3.92 -21.43
CA HIS A 601 -15.54 -3.04 -20.50
C HIS A 601 -14.49 -3.77 -19.65
N ASN A 602 -14.23 -5.06 -19.91
CA ASN A 602 -13.17 -5.86 -19.33
C ASN A 602 -12.13 -6.15 -20.41
N HIS A 603 -10.98 -5.51 -20.30
CA HIS A 603 -9.94 -5.49 -21.31
C HIS A 603 -8.96 -6.66 -21.22
N LEU A 604 -9.21 -7.65 -20.36
CA LEU A 604 -8.50 -8.94 -20.41
C LEU A 604 -9.08 -9.76 -21.57
N TYR A 605 -8.21 -10.34 -22.39
CA TYR A 605 -8.65 -11.02 -23.59
C TYR A 605 -7.90 -12.31 -23.92
N ILE A 606 -8.52 -13.09 -24.80
CA ILE A 606 -7.85 -14.15 -25.55
C ILE A 606 -7.79 -13.73 -27.00
N GLU A 607 -6.58 -13.69 -27.56
CA GLU A 607 -6.37 -13.44 -28.97
C GLU A 607 -6.39 -14.74 -29.77
N TYR A 608 -7.26 -14.77 -30.76
CA TYR A 608 -7.39 -15.84 -31.74
C TYR A 608 -6.60 -15.43 -32.98
N ASN A 609 -5.41 -15.98 -33.13
CA ASN A 609 -4.50 -15.70 -34.22
C ASN A 609 -4.64 -16.74 -35.34
N MET A 610 -4.70 -16.30 -36.60
CA MET A 610 -4.78 -17.21 -37.75
C MET A 610 -3.42 -17.88 -38.01
N ARG A 611 -3.42 -19.19 -38.30
CA ARG A 611 -2.21 -19.94 -38.64
C ARG A 611 -2.43 -20.96 -39.75
N GLU A 612 -1.62 -20.87 -40.80
CA GLU A 612 -1.67 -21.75 -41.97
C GLU A 612 -0.90 -23.07 -41.80
N LYS A 613 0.04 -23.14 -40.84
CA LYS A 613 0.89 -24.32 -40.67
C LYS A 613 0.07 -25.55 -40.25
N PRO A 614 0.49 -26.77 -40.61
CA PRO A 614 -0.17 -28.00 -40.19
C PRO A 614 -0.32 -28.07 -38.66
N PHE A 615 -1.52 -28.44 -38.20
CA PHE A 615 -1.81 -28.65 -36.79
C PHE A 615 -1.61 -30.13 -36.47
N ASP A 616 -0.57 -30.43 -35.68
CA ASP A 616 -0.46 -31.72 -34.99
C ASP A 616 -1.26 -31.64 -33.69
N ASP A 617 -2.44 -32.25 -33.70
CA ASP A 617 -3.41 -32.12 -32.63
C ASP A 617 -3.21 -33.14 -31.51
N SER A 618 -2.10 -33.89 -31.48
CA SER A 618 -1.82 -34.89 -30.45
C SER A 618 -1.21 -34.32 -29.18
N TRP A 619 -0.58 -33.13 -29.25
CA TRP A 619 0.19 -32.58 -28.13
C TRP A 619 -0.67 -31.78 -27.16
N ARG A 620 -0.42 -31.98 -25.86
CA ARG A 620 -1.14 -31.31 -24.77
C ARG A 620 -0.15 -30.78 -23.73
N VAL A 621 -0.49 -29.65 -23.12
CA VAL A 621 0.24 -29.10 -21.97
C VAL A 621 -0.72 -28.79 -20.82
N PRO A 622 -0.27 -28.97 -19.56
CA PRO A 622 -1.10 -28.69 -18.39
C PRO A 622 -1.08 -27.21 -18.02
N ILE A 623 -2.25 -26.63 -17.79
CA ILE A 623 -2.41 -25.33 -17.13
C ILE A 623 -3.45 -25.52 -16.02
N ASP A 624 -3.04 -25.35 -14.77
CA ASP A 624 -3.89 -25.45 -13.58
C ASP A 624 -4.74 -26.74 -13.56
N ASN A 625 -4.09 -27.89 -13.78
CA ASN A 625 -4.70 -29.24 -13.81
C ASN A 625 -5.61 -29.55 -15.02
N ARG A 626 -5.66 -28.69 -16.04
CA ARG A 626 -6.38 -28.96 -17.29
C ARG A 626 -5.43 -29.06 -18.48
N LEU A 627 -5.71 -29.96 -19.42
CA LEU A 627 -4.89 -30.20 -20.60
C LEU A 627 -5.37 -29.39 -21.81
N TYR A 628 -4.48 -28.59 -22.39
CA TYR A 628 -4.75 -27.74 -23.54
C TYR A 628 -3.95 -28.18 -24.76
N ARG A 629 -4.52 -28.05 -25.96
CA ARG A 629 -3.84 -28.34 -27.24
C ARG A 629 -2.64 -27.41 -27.41
N THR A 630 -1.51 -27.92 -27.88
CA THR A 630 -0.31 -27.13 -28.19
C THR A 630 0.39 -27.62 -29.45
N LEU A 631 1.45 -26.93 -29.84
CA LEU A 631 2.36 -27.32 -30.90
C LEU A 631 3.18 -28.55 -30.52
N ARG A 632 3.54 -29.35 -31.53
CA ARG A 632 4.53 -30.42 -31.40
C ARG A 632 5.87 -29.87 -30.94
N ASN A 633 6.49 -30.52 -29.95
CA ASN A 633 7.75 -30.07 -29.33
C ASN A 633 7.64 -28.60 -28.88
N PRO A 634 6.73 -28.29 -27.95
CA PRO A 634 6.43 -26.91 -27.55
C PRO A 634 7.69 -26.17 -27.06
N GLU A 635 8.61 -26.89 -26.42
CA GLU A 635 9.90 -26.36 -25.97
C GLU A 635 10.77 -25.83 -27.12
N VAL A 636 10.82 -26.55 -28.25
CA VAL A 636 11.59 -26.16 -29.45
C VAL A 636 10.96 -24.96 -30.13
N ASN A 637 9.62 -24.89 -30.19
CA ASN A 637 8.92 -23.75 -30.80
C ASN A 637 9.18 -22.48 -29.99
N LEU A 638 9.06 -22.54 -28.67
CA LEU A 638 9.36 -21.43 -27.78
C LEU A 638 10.85 -21.04 -27.84
N THR A 639 11.80 -21.99 -27.93
CA THR A 639 13.23 -21.67 -28.16
C THR A 639 13.41 -20.88 -29.46
N ALA A 640 12.69 -21.25 -30.51
CA ALA A 640 12.79 -20.58 -31.81
C ALA A 640 12.20 -19.16 -31.77
N TRP A 641 11.19 -18.92 -30.93
CA TRP A 641 10.55 -17.60 -30.79
C TRP A 641 11.28 -16.67 -29.83
N TYR A 642 11.59 -17.15 -28.64
CA TYR A 642 12.16 -16.34 -27.54
C TYR A 642 13.68 -16.48 -27.40
N GLY A 643 14.29 -17.38 -28.18
CA GLY A 643 15.72 -17.67 -28.14
C GLY A 643 16.10 -18.70 -27.06
N PRO A 644 17.29 -19.31 -27.17
CA PRO A 644 17.76 -20.36 -26.27
C PRO A 644 18.05 -19.87 -24.84
N LEU A 645 18.29 -18.57 -24.67
CA LEU A 645 18.58 -17.97 -23.36
C LEU A 645 17.34 -17.87 -22.47
N PHE A 646 16.14 -17.91 -23.06
CA PHE A 646 14.90 -17.77 -22.32
C PHE A 646 14.65 -18.91 -21.32
N TYR A 647 15.35 -20.04 -21.52
CA TYR A 647 15.31 -21.22 -20.66
C TYR A 647 16.47 -21.33 -19.66
N ARG A 648 17.37 -20.33 -19.61
CA ARG A 648 18.47 -20.33 -18.62
C ARG A 648 18.00 -20.13 -17.18
N ASN A 649 16.79 -19.61 -16.97
CA ASN A 649 16.12 -19.68 -15.69
C ASN A 649 15.50 -21.08 -15.59
N GLY A 650 16.15 -21.97 -14.85
CA GLY A 650 15.96 -23.43 -14.86
C GLY A 650 14.56 -23.90 -15.25
N LEU A 651 14.41 -24.39 -16.47
CA LEU A 651 13.27 -25.23 -16.81
C LEU A 651 13.32 -26.48 -15.94
N ARG A 652 12.38 -26.63 -15.01
CA ARG A 652 11.94 -27.97 -14.63
C ARG A 652 11.21 -28.53 -15.83
N SER A 653 11.88 -29.34 -16.66
CA SER A 653 11.19 -30.19 -17.60
C SER A 653 10.34 -31.19 -16.79
N VAL A 654 9.08 -30.83 -16.52
CA VAL A 654 8.12 -31.71 -15.81
C VAL A 654 7.92 -33.02 -16.60
N PHE A 655 8.30 -33.04 -17.88
CA PHE A 655 8.08 -34.16 -18.78
C PHE A 655 9.20 -35.19 -18.91
N PHE A 656 10.43 -34.98 -18.37
CA PHE A 656 11.53 -35.92 -18.64
C PHE A 656 12.39 -36.40 -17.46
N GLY A 657 12.05 -36.07 -16.21
CA GLY A 657 12.68 -36.73 -15.04
C GLY A 657 14.21 -36.63 -14.94
N ARG A 658 14.84 -35.73 -15.71
CA ARG A 658 16.26 -35.40 -15.61
C ARG A 658 16.38 -33.94 -15.18
N VAL A 659 16.80 -33.77 -13.94
CA VAL A 659 17.31 -32.50 -13.42
C VAL A 659 18.76 -32.42 -13.89
N GLU A 660 19.07 -31.53 -14.83
CA GLU A 660 20.45 -31.16 -15.14
C GLU A 660 20.84 -29.95 -14.28
N ASP A 661 21.97 -30.13 -13.59
CA ASP A 661 22.85 -29.22 -12.85
C ASP A 661 22.24 -28.19 -11.87
N SER A 662 22.40 -28.51 -10.58
CA SER A 662 22.18 -27.68 -9.38
C SER A 662 23.21 -26.57 -9.16
N ASP A 663 24.28 -26.51 -9.97
CA ASP A 663 25.50 -25.81 -9.56
C ASP A 663 25.63 -24.39 -10.14
N ASN A 664 24.63 -23.91 -10.88
CA ASN A 664 24.54 -22.52 -11.33
C ASN A 664 23.27 -21.86 -10.75
N GLU A 665 23.25 -21.64 -9.44
CA GLU A 665 22.29 -20.72 -8.82
C GLU A 665 22.51 -19.31 -9.38
N MET A 666 21.63 -18.85 -10.27
CA MET A 666 21.53 -17.41 -10.50
C MET A 666 20.91 -16.78 -9.25
N LEU A 667 21.76 -16.22 -8.40
CA LEU A 667 21.36 -15.37 -7.29
C LEU A 667 20.55 -14.20 -7.84
N CYS A 668 19.23 -14.26 -7.68
CA CYS A 668 18.40 -13.10 -7.93
C CYS A 668 18.63 -12.07 -6.81
N SER A 669 19.06 -10.87 -7.18
CA SER A 669 19.30 -9.78 -6.23
C SER A 669 18.03 -9.07 -5.74
N ILE A 670 16.86 -9.36 -6.33
CA ILE A 670 15.58 -8.69 -6.01
C ILE A 670 14.45 -9.74 -5.86
N PRO A 671 14.15 -10.19 -4.63
CA PRO A 671 13.00 -11.03 -4.35
C PRO A 671 11.70 -10.39 -4.89
N GLY A 672 10.90 -11.14 -5.65
CA GLY A 672 9.63 -10.68 -6.22
C GLY A 672 9.70 -10.07 -7.62
N HIS A 673 10.88 -9.98 -8.24
CA HIS A 673 11.01 -9.60 -9.65
C HIS A 673 10.51 -10.73 -10.58
N HIS A 674 9.86 -10.40 -11.71
CA HIS A 674 9.30 -11.40 -12.66
C HIS A 674 10.35 -12.38 -13.24
N ASN A 675 11.64 -11.99 -13.18
CA ASN A 675 12.76 -12.86 -13.56
C ASN A 675 13.18 -13.87 -12.46
N CYS A 676 12.55 -13.86 -11.28
CA CYS A 676 13.06 -14.50 -10.06
C CYS A 676 12.02 -15.36 -9.30
N VAL A 677 11.17 -16.06 -10.04
CA VAL A 677 10.04 -16.86 -9.50
C VAL A 677 10.49 -18.18 -8.83
N ASP A 678 11.79 -18.40 -8.71
CA ASP A 678 12.36 -19.68 -8.27
C ASP A 678 12.50 -19.80 -6.72
N ASP A 679 12.27 -18.72 -5.95
CA ASP A 679 12.32 -18.70 -4.47
C ASP A 679 11.07 -19.26 -3.74
N PHE A 680 10.21 -20.02 -4.42
CA PHE A 680 9.14 -20.78 -3.76
C PHE A 680 9.62 -22.21 -3.41
N PRO A 681 9.35 -22.74 -2.20
CA PRO A 681 9.81 -24.08 -1.83
C PRO A 681 9.21 -25.13 -2.77
N ARG A 682 10.06 -25.98 -3.37
CA ARG A 682 9.63 -27.06 -4.28
C ARG A 682 10.52 -28.30 -4.15
N GLY A 683 9.91 -29.41 -3.74
CA GLY A 683 10.55 -30.74 -3.60
C GLY A 683 9.55 -31.83 -3.19
N GLU A 684 10.02 -32.84 -2.46
CA GLU A 684 9.26 -34.03 -1.99
C GLU A 684 7.94 -33.71 -1.24
N ASP A 685 7.77 -32.47 -0.78
CA ASP A 685 6.61 -32.00 -0.01
C ASP A 685 5.26 -32.03 -0.75
N CYS A 686 5.22 -32.00 -2.09
CA CYS A 686 3.92 -31.99 -2.80
C CYS A 686 3.19 -33.35 -2.74
N ARG A 687 3.93 -34.46 -2.65
CA ARG A 687 3.34 -35.80 -2.42
C ARG A 687 2.85 -35.98 -0.99
N ALA A 688 3.56 -35.40 -0.02
CA ALA A 688 3.14 -35.41 1.38
C ALA A 688 1.87 -34.56 1.62
N ALA A 689 1.66 -33.53 0.80
CA ALA A 689 0.50 -32.64 0.86
C ALA A 689 -0.73 -33.11 0.06
N GLY A 690 -0.63 -34.21 -0.72
CA GLY A 690 -1.78 -34.79 -1.44
C GLY A 690 -2.31 -33.97 -2.61
N VAL A 691 -1.47 -33.11 -3.22
CA VAL A 691 -1.88 -32.18 -4.29
C VAL A 691 -1.43 -32.63 -5.69
N CYS A 692 -0.55 -33.62 -5.81
CA CYS A 692 -0.14 -34.24 -7.08
C CYS A 692 -0.63 -35.68 -7.23
#